data_AF-A0A5B7SYL6-F1
#
_entry.id   AF-A0A5B7SYL6-F1
#
_cell.length_a   1.000
_cell.length_b   1.000
_cell.length_c   1.000
_cell.angle_alpha   90.00
_cell.angle_beta   90.00
_cell.angle_gamma   90.00
#
_symmetry.space_group_name_H-M   'P 1'
#
loop_
_entity.id
_entity.type
_entity.pdbx_description
1 polymer ?
#
loop_
_entity_poly.entity_id
_entity_poly.type
_entity_poly.pdbx_seq_one_letter_code
_entity_poly.pdbx_strand_id
1 'polypeptide(L)'
;MNSYHHILDKLNKFTKKYYSKILVKGVLLFLALGLLFFFVIMGVEYFLWLNSTGRLVLLMVFIAVELFLLYKYIAVPLFYLFRVREGITNKQASVLIGKHFPEVGDKLYNLLDLADDANQSELLLASIAQRSTHLNPIPFTKAVDFRENLKYAKYLALPFLIFGLIWLSGNLGNFFGSANRVVNYDMAYQPPAPFNFKLLTNELNVLDTEPVTLQLTTEGEIRPDAVFIVIDGKESLLQQRSGIFQYAFSPPMETTDFHFSANGIRSMDYRLNVLSTPSIQEFEVKLDYPNYTNRSSEVLKGTGNATIPEGTKVTWEIRGRHTERIQIVTKDTAMVFDKKEALFTFSKGIYYDFPYELKTSNQNVSDHESLAYRFNVIRDAHPTIKAKQVLDSLNPNVSYYVGEASDDYKLNSIQLICYPDEDEDAKQAIDLGSPKTNFNQFYYTFPSGLVLEEGKNYSFYFQATDNDAIHRGKTAKSQVFSMALLDQNQLKNKELESQQKLINNMDKSLEKFKEQKETLREINIEQKEKQQLNFNDQNQIRDFLQKQEQQENMMQKFSKELKENLQKSEKDDKLNQLLQERLERQEKVAEKNAKLLEELNKIADKINKEELSKRLEELGKKQQNSERSLEQLLELTKRYYVTEKAAQLVRDLEILAKKQELLAKLKVGQDFSTEEQEKLNEDFNKITEEMEELRKDNESLKKPMDLNLDKDKEEGVQQDQNEALDQINKHEGLEESSSSGEKEKTAKTASQKQKSAAQKMKEMSQQLSESSAGGASGGSSVAEDAEMLRQILENLVTFSFKQESLYDVLSEAERDMPQFSRIVREQQELRGLFEHVDDSLFALSLRQAELSEFVNEQITEVYYNIDKSLESLAESQIYQGVSYQKYVLTASNSLADFLANLLDNMNQGMQMGQGEGQSGEGFQLPDIIKKQGDLKEKMDGMGQSGQGKPQSGGEGKGKSGEGQQEGEQGSDGKQGNEGQGKKGENGTDGQGEGNKGERGQGKNGEGKTGGDGEGQGGSGNGQEEPSEAELREIYEIYKEQQQLRQQLEEQLENMINNDDRKLGEKLVRQMEDFENDLLENGVTQRGLSKINTINYELLKLKNAAMKQGKKPERESNTNRNQFRNPITTKPAVLQKYRDEIELLNRQALPLRQNHQNKVKEYFKTND
;
A
#
# COMPACT_ATOMS: atom_id res chain seq x y z
N MET A 1 -140.22 -20.46 89.15
CA MET A 1 -139.37 -20.75 87.98
C MET A 1 -137.87 -20.92 88.27
N ASN A 2 -137.27 -20.28 89.28
CA ASN A 2 -135.82 -20.38 89.56
C ASN A 2 -135.27 -21.82 89.68
N SER A 3 -136.04 -22.74 90.29
CA SER A 3 -135.64 -24.14 90.43
C SER A 3 -135.52 -24.89 89.09
N TYR A 4 -136.32 -24.54 88.08
CA TYR A 4 -136.27 -25.13 86.74
C TYR A 4 -135.07 -24.61 85.94
N HIS A 5 -134.79 -23.30 86.02
CA HIS A 5 -133.58 -22.73 85.42
C HIS A 5 -132.29 -23.35 86.01
N HIS A 6 -132.27 -23.68 87.30
CA HIS A 6 -131.16 -24.42 87.88
C HIS A 6 -130.99 -25.84 87.29
N ILE A 7 -132.09 -26.52 86.94
CA ILE A 7 -132.03 -27.81 86.25
C ILE A 7 -131.50 -27.64 84.82
N LEU A 8 -131.95 -26.62 84.09
CA LEU A 8 -131.42 -26.29 82.76
C LEU A 8 -129.92 -25.95 82.81
N ASP A 9 -129.46 -25.23 83.83
CA ASP A 9 -128.03 -24.95 84.04
C ASP A 9 -127.23 -26.23 84.35
N LYS A 10 -127.78 -27.14 85.15
CA LYS A 10 -127.17 -28.46 85.40
C LYS A 10 -127.12 -29.34 84.14
N LEU A 11 -128.16 -29.30 83.30
CA LEU A 11 -128.18 -29.97 81.99
C LEU A 11 -127.11 -29.37 81.08
N ASN A 12 -126.98 -28.05 81.03
CA ASN A 12 -125.91 -27.38 80.28
C ASN A 12 -124.50 -27.78 80.75
N LYS A 13 -124.29 -27.89 82.07
CA LYS A 13 -123.02 -28.37 82.65
C LYS A 13 -122.75 -29.83 82.29
N PHE A 14 -123.77 -30.68 82.25
CA PHE A 14 -123.64 -32.06 81.77
C PHE A 14 -123.25 -32.11 80.29
N THR A 15 -123.93 -31.35 79.41
CA THR A 15 -123.63 -31.30 77.98
C THR A 15 -122.21 -30.82 77.71
N LYS A 16 -121.74 -29.78 78.41
CA LYS A 16 -120.34 -29.33 78.32
C LYS A 16 -119.38 -30.46 78.72
N LYS A 17 -119.61 -31.12 79.85
CA LYS A 17 -118.75 -32.21 80.32
C LYS A 17 -118.75 -33.42 79.38
N TYR A 18 -119.88 -33.73 78.75
CA TYR A 18 -120.04 -34.80 77.77
C TYR A 18 -119.19 -34.56 76.50
N TYR A 19 -119.26 -33.36 75.91
CA TYR A 19 -118.42 -33.03 74.75
C TYR A 19 -116.94 -32.87 75.11
N SER A 20 -116.62 -32.40 76.32
CA SER A 20 -115.23 -32.44 76.83
C SER A 20 -114.70 -33.88 76.90
N LYS A 21 -115.52 -34.87 77.27
CA LYS A 21 -115.11 -36.29 77.25
C LYS A 21 -114.83 -36.76 75.82
N ILE A 22 -115.67 -36.40 74.86
CA ILE A 22 -115.46 -36.75 73.44
C ILE A 22 -114.19 -36.09 72.90
N LEU A 23 -113.92 -34.82 73.27
CA LEU A 23 -112.71 -34.11 72.92
C LEU A 23 -111.45 -34.81 73.43
N VAL A 24 -111.41 -35.21 74.71
CA VAL A 24 -110.25 -35.91 75.30
C VAL A 24 -109.98 -37.24 74.56
N LYS A 25 -111.03 -37.98 74.20
CA LYS A 25 -110.90 -39.17 73.35
C LYS A 25 -110.36 -38.82 71.96
N GLY A 26 -110.85 -37.73 71.36
CA GLY A 26 -110.41 -37.24 70.06
C GLY A 26 -108.92 -36.86 70.05
N VAL A 27 -108.46 -36.12 71.08
CA VAL A 27 -107.04 -35.74 71.24
C VAL A 27 -106.14 -36.97 71.37
N LEU A 28 -106.53 -37.98 72.17
CA LEU A 28 -105.75 -39.21 72.32
C LEU A 28 -105.65 -39.99 71.00
N LEU A 29 -106.73 -40.06 70.21
CA LEU A 29 -106.73 -40.72 68.90
C LEU A 29 -105.96 -39.92 67.85
N PHE A 30 -106.05 -38.59 67.87
CA PHE A 30 -105.27 -37.70 67.00
C PHE A 30 -103.77 -37.91 67.21
N LEU A 31 -103.31 -37.90 68.46
CA LEU A 31 -101.90 -38.15 68.79
C LEU A 31 -101.45 -39.56 68.38
N ALA A 32 -102.27 -40.58 68.64
CA ALA A 32 -101.89 -41.96 68.29
C ALA A 32 -101.79 -42.19 66.78
N LEU A 33 -102.78 -41.73 66.01
CA LEU A 33 -102.81 -41.92 64.56
C LEU A 33 -101.87 -40.97 63.83
N GLY A 34 -101.74 -39.72 64.27
CA GLY A 34 -100.84 -38.74 63.69
C GLY A 34 -99.37 -39.13 63.86
N LEU A 35 -98.95 -39.53 65.06
CA LEU A 35 -97.59 -40.03 65.29
C LEU A 35 -97.27 -41.29 64.49
N LEU A 36 -98.23 -42.21 64.39
CA LEU A 36 -98.03 -43.43 63.59
C LEU A 36 -97.87 -43.10 62.10
N PHE A 37 -98.68 -42.19 61.57
CA PHE A 37 -98.58 -41.76 60.18
C PHE A 37 -97.28 -41.00 59.90
N PHE A 38 -96.84 -40.16 60.85
CA PHE A 38 -95.53 -39.51 60.80
C PHE A 38 -94.39 -40.52 60.68
N PHE A 39 -94.38 -41.59 61.49
CA PHE A 39 -93.35 -42.63 61.38
C PHE A 39 -93.39 -43.38 60.04
N VAL A 40 -94.57 -43.59 59.46
CA VAL A 40 -94.70 -44.22 58.14
C VAL A 40 -94.05 -43.35 57.06
N ILE A 41 -94.37 -42.05 57.02
CA ILE A 41 -93.79 -41.13 56.02
C ILE A 41 -92.28 -41.04 56.15
N MET A 42 -91.79 -40.94 57.38
CA MET A 42 -90.37 -40.93 57.69
C MET A 42 -89.66 -42.21 57.26
N GLY A 43 -90.31 -43.37 57.45
CA GLY A 43 -89.81 -44.66 56.97
C GLY A 43 -89.74 -44.75 55.45
N VAL A 44 -90.79 -44.27 54.75
CA VAL A 44 -90.82 -44.24 53.28
C VAL A 44 -89.65 -43.40 52.72
N GLU A 45 -89.43 -42.19 53.27
CA GLU A 45 -88.29 -41.37 52.83
C GLU A 45 -86.94 -41.99 53.20
N TYR A 46 -86.83 -42.58 54.40
CA TYR A 46 -85.60 -43.24 54.85
C TYR A 46 -85.18 -44.40 53.94
N PHE A 47 -86.12 -45.21 53.46
CA PHE A 47 -85.82 -46.36 52.59
C PHE A 47 -85.75 -46.03 51.10
N LEU A 48 -86.56 -45.09 50.59
CA LEU A 48 -86.67 -44.84 49.14
C LEU A 48 -85.88 -43.64 48.63
N TRP A 49 -85.31 -42.79 49.50
CA TRP A 49 -84.48 -41.62 49.13
C TRP A 49 -85.08 -40.84 47.95
N LEU A 50 -86.32 -40.36 48.14
CA LEU A 50 -87.09 -39.80 47.03
C LEU A 50 -86.45 -38.49 46.53
N ASN A 51 -86.63 -38.23 45.24
CA ASN A 51 -86.24 -36.95 44.63
C ASN A 51 -87.09 -35.79 45.18
N SER A 52 -86.71 -34.54 44.87
CA SER A 52 -87.40 -33.33 45.36
C SER A 52 -88.93 -33.40 45.14
N THR A 53 -89.37 -33.90 43.99
CA THR A 53 -90.80 -34.08 43.67
C THR A 53 -91.48 -35.10 44.59
N GLY A 54 -90.86 -36.25 44.83
CA GLY A 54 -91.39 -37.28 45.72
C GLY A 54 -91.48 -36.81 47.18
N ARG A 55 -90.53 -36.01 47.63
CA ARG A 55 -90.56 -35.37 48.96
C ARG A 55 -91.70 -34.37 49.10
N LEU A 56 -91.94 -33.55 48.06
CA LEU A 56 -93.07 -32.61 48.04
C LEU A 56 -94.43 -33.33 48.09
N VAL A 57 -94.57 -34.44 47.35
CA VAL A 57 -95.79 -35.26 47.38
C VAL A 57 -96.02 -35.83 48.78
N LEU A 58 -94.98 -36.39 49.42
CA LEU A 58 -95.08 -36.90 50.80
C LEU A 58 -95.45 -35.80 51.79
N LEU A 59 -94.87 -34.60 51.67
CA LEU A 59 -95.20 -33.46 52.53
C LEU A 59 -96.65 -33.01 52.37
N MET A 60 -97.14 -32.91 51.14
CA MET A 60 -98.54 -32.55 50.86
C MET A 60 -99.53 -33.59 51.39
N VAL A 61 -99.23 -34.88 51.22
CA VAL A 61 -100.04 -35.97 51.77
C VAL A 61 -100.04 -35.94 53.30
N PHE A 62 -98.88 -35.69 53.92
CA PHE A 62 -98.77 -35.52 55.38
C PHE A 62 -99.68 -34.41 55.89
N ILE A 63 -99.58 -33.22 55.30
CA ILE A 63 -100.37 -32.05 55.69
C ILE A 63 -101.87 -32.31 55.50
N ALA A 64 -102.27 -32.91 54.37
CA ALA A 64 -103.68 -33.20 54.09
C ALA A 64 -104.29 -34.17 55.11
N VAL A 65 -103.58 -35.25 55.45
CA VAL A 65 -104.06 -36.26 56.42
C VAL A 65 -104.09 -35.68 57.84
N GLU A 66 -103.06 -34.95 58.26
CA GLU A 66 -103.03 -34.31 59.58
C GLU A 66 -104.15 -33.26 59.74
N LEU A 67 -104.38 -32.42 58.72
CA LEU A 67 -105.51 -31.48 58.73
C LEU A 67 -106.86 -32.20 58.81
N PHE A 68 -107.03 -33.32 58.10
CA PHE A 68 -108.25 -34.13 58.18
C PHE A 68 -108.44 -34.74 59.58
N LEU A 69 -107.40 -35.30 60.18
CA LEU A 69 -107.45 -35.86 61.53
C LEU A 69 -107.75 -34.76 62.56
N LEU A 70 -107.11 -33.60 62.44
CA LEU A 70 -107.34 -32.44 63.31
C LEU A 70 -108.78 -31.94 63.18
N TYR A 71 -109.30 -31.81 61.97
CA TYR A 71 -110.70 -31.41 61.74
C TYR A 71 -111.68 -32.41 62.37
N LYS A 72 -111.51 -33.71 62.08
CA LYS A 72 -112.43 -34.76 62.52
C LYS A 72 -112.41 -35.01 64.04
N TYR A 73 -111.22 -35.06 64.65
CA TYR A 73 -111.05 -35.48 66.05
C TYR A 73 -110.95 -34.33 67.05
N ILE A 74 -110.54 -33.13 66.62
CA ILE A 74 -110.38 -31.97 67.51
C ILE A 74 -111.39 -30.87 67.17
N ALA A 75 -111.46 -30.42 65.92
CA ALA A 75 -112.32 -29.28 65.56
C ALA A 75 -113.82 -29.60 65.69
N VAL A 76 -114.27 -30.77 65.22
CA VAL A 76 -115.69 -31.18 65.33
C VAL A 76 -116.19 -31.22 66.79
N PRO A 77 -115.50 -31.88 67.75
CA PRO A 77 -115.89 -31.82 69.16
C PRO A 77 -115.83 -30.41 69.77
N LEU A 78 -114.88 -29.57 69.36
CA LEU A 78 -114.81 -28.16 69.79
C LEU A 78 -116.03 -27.37 69.31
N PHE A 79 -116.48 -27.56 68.07
CA PHE A 79 -117.69 -26.89 67.57
C PHE A 79 -118.94 -27.24 68.37
N TYR A 80 -119.06 -28.49 68.83
CA TYR A 80 -120.16 -28.88 69.74
C TYR A 80 -119.98 -28.29 71.15
N LEU A 81 -118.75 -28.18 71.66
CA LEU A 81 -118.48 -27.61 72.98
C LEU A 81 -118.80 -26.10 73.05
N PHE A 82 -118.45 -25.36 71.99
CA PHE A 82 -118.70 -23.92 71.87
C PHE A 82 -120.09 -23.57 71.27
N ARG A 83 -120.94 -24.58 71.02
CA ARG A 83 -122.31 -24.43 70.48
C ARG A 83 -122.37 -23.74 69.11
N VAL A 84 -121.34 -23.90 68.29
CA VAL A 84 -121.34 -23.45 66.89
C VAL A 84 -122.17 -24.41 66.02
N ARG A 85 -122.41 -25.64 66.49
CA ARG A 85 -123.26 -26.65 65.85
C ARG A 85 -124.25 -27.22 66.88
N GLU A 86 -125.48 -27.54 66.47
CA GLU A 86 -126.51 -28.08 67.37
C GLU A 86 -126.04 -29.38 68.04
N GLY A 87 -125.98 -29.37 69.39
CA GLY A 87 -125.59 -30.53 70.20
C GLY A 87 -126.79 -31.36 70.68
N ILE A 88 -126.55 -32.30 71.59
CA ILE A 88 -127.63 -33.09 72.21
C ILE A 88 -128.68 -32.19 72.88
N THR A 89 -129.96 -32.46 72.61
CA THR A 89 -131.09 -31.70 73.19
C THR A 89 -131.25 -32.02 74.68
N ASN A 90 -131.92 -31.14 75.45
CA ASN A 90 -132.15 -31.33 76.88
C ASN A 90 -132.87 -32.66 77.19
N LYS A 91 -133.81 -33.08 76.33
CA LYS A 91 -134.48 -34.38 76.42
C LYS A 91 -133.55 -35.57 76.13
N GLN A 92 -132.61 -35.44 75.20
CA GLN A 92 -131.60 -36.48 74.98
C GLN A 92 -130.60 -36.55 76.14
N ALA A 93 -130.21 -35.40 76.69
CA ALA A 93 -129.37 -35.34 77.88
C ALA A 93 -130.06 -36.00 79.09
N SER A 94 -131.37 -35.82 79.28
CA SER A 94 -132.10 -36.46 80.38
C SER A 94 -132.16 -37.98 80.27
N VAL A 95 -132.32 -38.53 79.06
CA VAL A 95 -132.21 -39.98 78.82
C VAL A 95 -130.80 -40.49 79.13
N LEU A 96 -129.75 -39.76 78.74
CA LEU A 96 -128.37 -40.14 79.03
C LEU A 96 -128.04 -40.10 80.52
N ILE A 97 -128.55 -39.08 81.24
CA ILE A 97 -128.41 -38.95 82.70
C ILE A 97 -129.21 -40.06 83.41
N GLY A 98 -130.40 -40.38 82.92
CA GLY A 98 -131.29 -41.41 83.47
C GLY A 98 -130.70 -42.82 83.45
N LYS A 99 -129.91 -43.15 82.42
CA LYS A 99 -129.16 -44.42 82.38
C LYS A 99 -128.17 -44.58 83.53
N HIS A 100 -127.65 -43.47 84.06
CA HIS A 100 -126.66 -43.48 85.15
C HIS A 100 -127.30 -43.24 86.53
N PHE A 101 -128.41 -42.53 86.59
CA PHE A 101 -129.19 -42.30 87.81
C PHE A 101 -130.62 -42.80 87.61
N PRO A 102 -130.91 -44.08 87.91
CA PRO A 102 -132.25 -44.67 87.72
C PRO A 102 -133.34 -43.89 88.45
N GLU A 103 -133.01 -43.28 89.60
CA GLU A 103 -133.94 -42.46 90.40
C GLU A 103 -134.41 -41.18 89.69
N VAL A 104 -133.67 -40.71 88.67
CA VAL A 104 -133.91 -39.45 87.96
C VAL A 104 -134.56 -39.66 86.60
N GLY A 105 -134.27 -40.77 85.92
CA GLY A 105 -134.48 -40.95 84.48
C GLY A 105 -135.81 -40.45 83.94
N ASP A 106 -136.89 -41.19 84.17
CA ASP A 106 -138.22 -40.83 83.67
C ASP A 106 -138.71 -39.50 84.26
N LYS A 107 -138.33 -39.19 85.50
CA LYS A 107 -138.75 -37.96 86.17
C LYS A 107 -138.20 -36.70 85.49
N LEU A 108 -136.94 -36.71 85.05
CA LEU A 108 -136.31 -35.57 84.39
C LEU A 108 -136.78 -35.41 82.95
N TYR A 109 -137.03 -36.51 82.23
CA TYR A 109 -137.64 -36.45 80.91
C TYR A 109 -139.06 -35.89 81.00
N ASN A 110 -139.91 -36.44 81.87
CA ASN A 110 -141.27 -35.98 82.08
C ASN A 110 -141.32 -34.51 82.54
N LEU A 111 -140.36 -34.06 83.36
CA LEU A 111 -140.24 -32.65 83.74
C LEU A 111 -140.01 -31.73 82.52
N LEU A 112 -139.11 -32.13 81.62
CA LEU A 112 -138.82 -31.37 80.41
C LEU A 112 -139.99 -31.43 79.41
N ASP A 113 -140.71 -32.55 79.36
CA ASP A 113 -141.89 -32.70 78.50
C ASP A 113 -143.07 -31.83 78.97
N LEU A 114 -143.32 -31.79 80.28
CA LEU A 114 -144.29 -30.86 80.86
C LEU A 114 -143.91 -29.39 80.65
N ALA A 115 -142.62 -29.06 80.64
CA ALA A 115 -142.16 -27.69 80.46
C ALA A 115 -142.22 -27.20 79.00
N ASP A 116 -142.24 -28.12 78.03
CA ASP A 116 -142.37 -27.81 76.59
C ASP A 116 -143.85 -27.64 76.15
N ASP A 117 -144.83 -27.83 77.05
CA ASP A 117 -146.26 -27.64 76.74
C ASP A 117 -146.63 -26.15 76.64
N ALA A 118 -147.32 -25.77 75.56
CA ALA A 118 -147.53 -24.38 75.16
C ALA A 118 -148.58 -23.62 76.01
N ASN A 119 -149.45 -24.34 76.75
CA ASN A 119 -150.50 -23.75 77.60
C ASN A 119 -150.10 -23.80 79.09
N GLN A 120 -149.32 -22.80 79.53
CA GLN A 120 -148.80 -22.76 80.91
C GLN A 120 -149.81 -22.18 81.92
N SER A 121 -150.66 -23.05 82.46
CA SER A 121 -151.51 -22.79 83.63
C SER A 121 -150.68 -22.59 84.91
N GLU A 122 -151.12 -21.73 85.84
CA GLU A 122 -150.45 -21.51 87.13
C GLU A 122 -150.23 -22.83 87.91
N LEU A 123 -151.17 -23.78 87.81
CA LEU A 123 -151.05 -25.11 88.42
C LEU A 123 -149.92 -25.93 87.77
N LEU A 124 -149.75 -25.83 86.45
CA LEU A 124 -148.66 -26.49 85.71
C LEU A 124 -147.31 -25.94 86.18
N LEU A 125 -147.18 -24.61 86.26
CA LEU A 125 -145.97 -23.93 86.73
C LEU A 125 -145.61 -24.29 88.19
N ALA A 126 -146.61 -24.39 89.07
CA ALA A 126 -146.41 -24.86 90.43
C ALA A 126 -145.94 -26.32 90.47
N SER A 127 -146.52 -27.19 89.62
CA SER A 127 -146.11 -28.60 89.52
C SER A 127 -144.67 -28.77 89.00
N ILE A 128 -144.27 -27.96 88.01
CA ILE A 128 -142.89 -27.93 87.47
C ILE A 128 -141.93 -27.46 88.56
N ALA A 129 -142.29 -26.44 89.33
CA ALA A 129 -141.47 -25.96 90.44
C ALA A 129 -141.27 -27.03 91.52
N GLN A 130 -142.36 -27.69 91.95
CA GLN A 130 -142.32 -28.75 92.97
C GLN A 130 -141.50 -29.97 92.51
N ARG A 131 -141.70 -30.44 91.28
CA ARG A 131 -140.94 -31.56 90.70
C ARG A 131 -139.46 -31.19 90.50
N SER A 132 -139.18 -29.94 90.13
CA SER A 132 -137.80 -29.46 89.99
C SER A 132 -137.04 -29.46 91.33
N THR A 133 -137.70 -29.12 92.44
CA THR A 133 -137.07 -29.14 93.77
C THR A 133 -136.59 -30.54 94.18
N HIS A 134 -137.33 -31.60 93.85
CA HIS A 134 -136.92 -32.98 94.15
C HIS A 134 -135.70 -33.45 93.34
N LEU A 135 -135.49 -32.90 92.15
CA LEU A 135 -134.36 -33.26 91.28
C LEU A 135 -133.10 -32.42 91.58
N ASN A 136 -133.23 -31.38 92.40
CA ASN A 136 -132.16 -30.42 92.65
C ASN A 136 -130.96 -30.95 93.46
N PRO A 137 -131.04 -31.95 94.35
CA PRO A 137 -129.86 -32.48 95.05
C PRO A 137 -128.90 -33.27 94.14
N ILE A 138 -129.35 -33.75 92.98
CA ILE A 138 -128.61 -34.75 92.19
C ILE A 138 -127.64 -34.06 91.21
N PRO A 139 -126.34 -34.40 91.23
CA PRO A 139 -125.35 -33.77 90.35
C PRO A 139 -125.25 -34.49 88.99
N PHE A 140 -125.92 -33.97 87.96
CA PHE A 140 -125.94 -34.56 86.61
C PHE A 140 -124.54 -34.77 86.00
N THR A 141 -123.56 -33.92 86.35
CA THR A 141 -122.18 -34.02 85.85
C THR A 141 -121.45 -35.31 86.25
N LYS A 142 -121.89 -36.03 87.29
CA LYS A 142 -121.28 -37.31 87.69
C LYS A 142 -121.59 -38.45 86.69
N ALA A 143 -122.60 -38.31 85.84
CA ALA A 143 -122.91 -39.29 84.80
C ALA A 143 -121.88 -39.35 83.65
N VAL A 144 -120.94 -38.40 83.59
CA VAL A 144 -119.83 -38.40 82.62
C VAL A 144 -118.51 -38.64 83.34
N ASP A 145 -117.97 -39.86 83.21
CA ASP A 145 -116.63 -40.22 83.70
C ASP A 145 -115.58 -40.10 82.58
N PHE A 146 -114.50 -39.37 82.86
CA PHE A 146 -113.34 -39.22 81.99
C PHE A 146 -112.39 -40.43 82.05
N ARG A 147 -112.46 -41.27 83.09
CA ARG A 147 -111.59 -42.45 83.25
C ARG A 147 -111.79 -43.47 82.12
N GLU A 148 -112.96 -43.52 81.49
CA GLU A 148 -113.19 -44.39 80.33
C GLU A 148 -112.30 -44.03 79.13
N ASN A 149 -111.84 -42.78 79.02
CA ASN A 149 -110.97 -42.34 77.93
C ASN A 149 -109.54 -42.88 78.06
N LEU A 150 -109.10 -43.30 79.25
CA LEU A 150 -107.80 -43.94 79.47
C LEU A 150 -107.65 -45.24 78.65
N LYS A 151 -108.77 -45.91 78.31
CA LYS A 151 -108.74 -47.08 77.41
C LYS A 151 -108.20 -46.77 76.02
N TYR A 152 -108.27 -45.51 75.57
CA TYR A 152 -107.72 -45.07 74.28
C TYR A 152 -106.24 -44.67 74.38
N ALA A 153 -105.71 -44.40 75.58
CA ALA A 153 -104.29 -44.15 75.77
C ALA A 153 -103.43 -45.37 75.40
N LYS A 154 -103.97 -46.60 75.47
CA LYS A 154 -103.26 -47.82 75.03
C LYS A 154 -102.85 -47.77 73.55
N TYR A 155 -103.58 -47.02 72.71
CA TYR A 155 -103.21 -46.88 71.29
C TYR A 155 -101.94 -46.05 71.09
N LEU A 156 -101.56 -45.21 72.06
CA LEU A 156 -100.28 -44.50 72.03
C LEU A 156 -99.08 -45.45 72.25
N ALA A 157 -99.28 -46.63 72.82
CA ALA A 157 -98.20 -47.59 73.05
C ALA A 157 -97.53 -48.03 71.73
N LEU A 158 -98.27 -48.10 70.63
CA LEU A 158 -97.75 -48.53 69.33
C LEU A 158 -96.72 -47.55 68.73
N PRO A 159 -97.01 -46.23 68.59
CA PRO A 159 -95.99 -45.28 68.16
C PRO A 159 -94.80 -45.19 69.12
N PHE A 160 -94.99 -45.35 70.43
CA PHE A 160 -93.87 -45.42 71.38
C PHE A 160 -93.01 -46.69 71.22
N LEU A 161 -93.62 -47.83 70.88
CA LEU A 161 -92.89 -49.06 70.58
C LEU A 161 -92.07 -48.92 69.30
N ILE A 162 -92.64 -48.33 68.24
CA ILE A 162 -91.92 -48.04 66.99
C ILE A 162 -90.74 -47.10 67.28
N PHE A 163 -90.95 -46.05 68.07
CA PHE A 163 -89.88 -45.16 68.51
C PHE A 163 -88.77 -45.92 69.28
N GLY A 164 -89.14 -46.82 70.18
CA GLY A 164 -88.20 -47.66 70.92
C GLY A 164 -87.37 -48.59 70.02
N LEU A 165 -87.99 -49.19 68.99
CA LEU A 165 -87.27 -50.01 68.00
C LEU A 165 -86.27 -49.18 67.17
N ILE A 166 -86.66 -47.97 66.76
CA ILE A 166 -85.76 -47.05 66.05
C ILE A 166 -84.61 -46.60 66.97
N TRP A 167 -84.88 -46.38 68.26
CA TRP A 167 -83.85 -46.06 69.26
C TRP A 167 -82.87 -47.21 69.48
N LEU A 168 -83.37 -48.45 69.58
CA LEU A 168 -82.53 -49.64 69.73
C LEU A 168 -81.67 -49.93 68.49
N SER A 169 -82.12 -49.53 67.30
CA SER A 169 -81.38 -49.68 66.04
C SER A 169 -80.12 -48.81 65.95
N GLY A 170 -79.93 -47.82 66.83
CA GLY A 170 -78.81 -46.88 66.75
C GLY A 170 -78.90 -45.86 65.59
N ASN A 171 -79.92 -45.94 64.73
CA ASN A 171 -80.12 -45.07 63.57
C ASN A 171 -80.98 -43.83 63.86
N LEU A 172 -81.07 -43.38 65.12
CA LEU A 172 -81.98 -42.30 65.53
C LEU A 172 -81.74 -41.01 64.75
N GLY A 173 -80.48 -40.61 64.57
CA GLY A 173 -80.11 -39.39 63.84
C GLY A 173 -80.44 -39.47 62.35
N ASN A 174 -80.17 -40.61 61.70
CA ASN A 174 -80.40 -40.78 60.27
C ASN A 174 -81.88 -40.94 59.92
N PHE A 175 -82.67 -41.58 60.78
CA PHE A 175 -84.11 -41.73 60.60
C PHE A 175 -84.82 -40.39 60.77
N PHE A 176 -84.58 -39.65 61.87
CA PHE A 176 -85.18 -38.34 62.09
C PHE A 176 -84.60 -37.22 61.20
N GLY A 177 -83.40 -37.40 60.65
CA GLY A 177 -82.85 -36.53 59.60
C GLY A 177 -83.71 -36.51 58.33
N SER A 178 -84.52 -37.56 58.08
CA SER A 178 -85.51 -37.56 56.99
C SER A 178 -86.57 -36.46 57.16
N ALA A 179 -86.83 -35.96 58.38
CA ALA A 179 -87.79 -34.90 58.62
C ALA A 179 -87.27 -33.57 58.08
N ASN A 180 -85.99 -33.27 58.29
CA ASN A 180 -85.34 -32.11 57.69
C ASN A 180 -85.33 -32.20 56.16
N ARG A 181 -85.18 -33.41 55.60
CA ARG A 181 -85.20 -33.61 54.13
C ARG A 181 -86.60 -33.44 53.52
N VAL A 182 -87.65 -33.94 54.18
CA VAL A 182 -89.04 -33.80 53.69
C VAL A 182 -89.53 -32.34 53.82
N VAL A 183 -89.13 -31.62 54.87
CA VAL A 183 -89.48 -30.19 55.04
C VAL A 183 -88.70 -29.31 54.06
N ASN A 184 -87.39 -29.54 53.90
CA ASN A 184 -86.54 -28.82 52.94
C ASN A 184 -86.53 -29.53 51.58
N TYR A 185 -87.70 -29.73 50.97
CA TYR A 185 -87.83 -30.47 49.71
C TYR A 185 -87.00 -29.87 48.56
N ASP A 186 -86.66 -28.59 48.63
CA ASP A 186 -85.96 -27.81 47.58
C ASP A 186 -84.43 -27.73 47.80
N MET A 187 -83.88 -28.34 48.86
CA MET A 187 -82.42 -28.39 49.07
C MET A 187 -81.80 -29.70 48.54
N ALA A 188 -80.84 -29.56 47.61
CA ALA A 188 -80.05 -30.68 47.09
C ALA A 188 -78.92 -31.06 48.06
N TYR A 189 -79.17 -32.05 48.92
CA TYR A 189 -78.13 -32.64 49.78
C TYR A 189 -77.33 -33.71 49.01
N GLN A 190 -76.01 -33.51 48.86
CA GLN A 190 -75.07 -34.53 48.38
C GLN A 190 -74.57 -35.40 49.56
N PRO A 191 -74.34 -36.71 49.36
CA PRO A 191 -73.85 -37.61 50.41
C PRO A 191 -72.42 -37.22 50.87
N PRO A 192 -72.02 -37.47 52.12
CA PRO A 192 -70.67 -37.16 52.60
C PRO A 192 -69.63 -37.93 51.77
N ALA A 193 -68.74 -37.20 51.09
CA ALA A 193 -67.73 -37.77 50.21
C ALA A 193 -66.63 -38.50 51.03
N PRO A 194 -66.18 -39.69 50.59
CA PRO A 194 -65.14 -40.48 51.27
C PRO A 194 -63.75 -39.82 51.34
N PHE A 195 -63.50 -38.79 50.53
CA PHE A 195 -62.28 -37.97 50.55
C PHE A 195 -62.51 -36.59 49.93
N ASN A 196 -61.68 -35.60 50.32
CA ASN A 196 -61.64 -34.25 49.76
C ASN A 196 -60.34 -34.01 49.00
N PHE A 197 -60.43 -33.24 47.91
CA PHE A 197 -59.28 -32.77 47.14
C PHE A 197 -58.64 -31.56 47.82
N LYS A 198 -57.33 -31.60 48.06
CA LYS A 198 -56.53 -30.50 48.61
C LYS A 198 -55.42 -30.13 47.64
N LEU A 199 -55.56 -28.96 47.01
CA LEU A 199 -54.54 -28.40 46.15
C LEU A 199 -53.37 -27.94 47.02
N LEU A 200 -52.16 -28.41 46.71
CA LEU A 200 -50.92 -28.05 47.40
C LEU A 200 -50.25 -26.83 46.74
N THR A 201 -50.57 -26.55 45.49
CA THR A 201 -50.11 -25.36 44.76
C THR A 201 -50.90 -24.13 45.21
N ASN A 202 -50.24 -23.18 45.88
CA ASN A 202 -50.88 -22.00 46.49
C ASN A 202 -51.09 -20.83 45.52
N GLU A 203 -50.33 -20.76 44.42
CA GLU A 203 -50.36 -19.64 43.47
C GLU A 203 -50.91 -20.10 42.12
N LEU A 204 -52.01 -19.47 41.68
CA LEU A 204 -52.69 -19.73 40.40
C LEU A 204 -52.50 -18.59 39.37
N ASN A 205 -51.62 -17.63 39.67
CA ASN A 205 -51.19 -16.59 38.73
C ASN A 205 -49.89 -17.05 38.09
N VAL A 206 -49.91 -17.31 36.79
CA VAL A 206 -48.79 -17.93 36.09
C VAL A 206 -48.49 -17.20 34.80
N LEU A 207 -47.24 -17.27 34.33
CA LEU A 207 -46.83 -16.65 33.08
C LEU A 207 -47.23 -17.53 31.90
N ASP A 208 -47.66 -16.93 30.78
CA ASP A 208 -48.07 -17.65 29.56
C ASP A 208 -46.97 -18.52 28.93
N THR A 209 -45.70 -18.29 29.28
CA THR A 209 -44.50 -18.94 28.75
C THR A 209 -43.88 -20.03 29.63
N GLU A 210 -44.27 -20.17 30.90
CA GLU A 210 -43.63 -21.10 31.85
C GLU A 210 -44.52 -22.31 32.16
N PRO A 211 -44.01 -23.56 32.13
CA PRO A 211 -44.82 -24.72 32.48
C PRO A 211 -45.15 -24.75 33.97
N VAL A 212 -46.42 -25.02 34.30
CA VAL A 212 -46.90 -25.03 35.69
C VAL A 212 -47.33 -26.42 36.06
N THR A 213 -46.74 -26.98 37.12
CA THR A 213 -47.16 -28.27 37.65
C THR A 213 -48.09 -28.07 38.84
N LEU A 214 -49.37 -28.37 38.66
CA LEU A 214 -50.32 -28.45 39.76
C LEU A 214 -50.06 -29.72 40.57
N GLN A 215 -49.98 -29.56 41.89
CA GLN A 215 -49.83 -30.66 42.83
C GLN A 215 -51.08 -30.76 43.70
N LEU A 216 -51.63 -31.96 43.78
CA LEU A 216 -52.88 -32.25 44.46
C LEU A 216 -52.71 -33.46 45.37
N THR A 217 -53.28 -33.40 46.57
CA THR A 217 -53.42 -34.56 47.46
C THR A 217 -54.89 -34.77 47.83
N THR A 218 -55.23 -35.98 48.28
CA THR A 218 -56.59 -36.33 48.73
C THR A 218 -56.58 -36.66 50.22
N GLU A 219 -57.41 -36.00 51.02
CA GLU A 219 -57.57 -36.26 52.45
C GLU A 219 -58.91 -36.98 52.71
N GLY A 220 -58.88 -38.19 53.26
CA GLY A 220 -60.09 -39.00 53.53
C GLY A 220 -59.79 -40.45 53.92
N GLU A 221 -60.82 -41.23 54.27
CA GLU A 221 -60.68 -42.64 54.68
C GLU A 221 -60.36 -43.57 53.50
N ILE A 222 -60.66 -43.14 52.26
CA ILE A 222 -60.41 -43.89 51.03
C ILE A 222 -59.58 -43.03 50.08
N ARG A 223 -58.48 -43.58 49.55
CA ARG A 223 -57.64 -42.90 48.57
C ARG A 223 -57.94 -43.41 47.16
N PRO A 224 -58.26 -42.54 46.18
CA PRO A 224 -58.52 -42.97 44.80
C PRO A 224 -57.24 -43.45 44.10
N ASP A 225 -57.35 -44.48 43.27
CA ASP A 225 -56.23 -45.02 42.46
C ASP A 225 -55.90 -44.14 41.25
N ALA A 226 -56.88 -43.39 40.76
CA ALA A 226 -56.76 -42.49 39.61
C ALA A 226 -57.55 -41.20 39.87
N VAL A 227 -56.91 -40.06 39.62
CA VAL A 227 -57.55 -38.74 39.63
C VAL A 227 -57.43 -38.17 38.23
N PHE A 228 -58.51 -37.54 37.76
CA PHE A 228 -58.58 -36.86 36.47
C PHE A 228 -58.71 -35.35 36.69
N ILE A 229 -58.13 -34.55 35.80
CA ILE A 229 -58.37 -33.11 35.68
C ILE A 229 -59.29 -32.90 34.48
N VAL A 230 -60.30 -32.06 34.66
CA VAL A 230 -61.25 -31.67 33.62
C VAL A 230 -60.97 -30.22 33.25
N ILE A 231 -60.58 -30.01 32.00
CA ILE A 231 -60.26 -28.70 31.42
C ILE A 231 -61.14 -28.54 30.17
N ASP A 232 -61.98 -27.52 30.12
CA ASP A 232 -62.93 -27.28 29.01
C ASP A 232 -63.75 -28.52 28.59
N GLY A 233 -64.11 -29.36 29.56
CA GLY A 233 -64.90 -30.58 29.34
C GLY A 233 -64.11 -31.81 28.86
N LYS A 234 -62.78 -31.74 28.76
CA LYS A 234 -61.91 -32.88 28.45
C LYS A 234 -61.26 -33.42 29.72
N GLU A 235 -61.40 -34.74 29.95
CA GLU A 235 -60.78 -35.45 31.07
C GLU A 235 -59.35 -35.91 30.74
N SER A 236 -58.40 -35.61 31.62
CA SER A 236 -56.99 -36.06 31.53
C SER A 236 -56.53 -36.68 32.85
N LEU A 237 -55.85 -37.84 32.78
CA LEU A 237 -55.36 -38.56 33.95
C LEU A 237 -54.14 -37.86 34.58
N LEU A 238 -54.14 -37.67 35.90
CA LEU A 238 -52.99 -37.11 36.63
C LEU A 238 -51.91 -38.17 36.86
N GLN A 239 -50.64 -37.75 36.85
CA GLN A 239 -49.51 -38.61 37.19
C GLN A 239 -49.35 -38.70 38.71
N GLN A 240 -49.27 -39.92 39.25
CA GLN A 240 -49.11 -40.14 40.69
C GLN A 240 -47.65 -40.39 41.08
N ARG A 241 -47.12 -39.61 42.03
CA ARG A 241 -45.82 -39.85 42.68
C ARG A 241 -45.93 -39.72 44.19
N SER A 242 -45.55 -40.77 44.93
CA SER A 242 -45.36 -40.78 46.39
C SER A 242 -46.50 -40.22 47.26
N GLY A 243 -47.76 -40.22 46.82
CA GLY A 243 -48.82 -39.53 47.60
C GLY A 243 -49.59 -38.48 46.83
N ILE A 244 -48.93 -37.86 45.85
CA ILE A 244 -49.33 -36.60 45.24
C ILE A 244 -49.65 -36.85 43.77
N PHE A 245 -50.78 -36.30 43.32
CA PHE A 245 -51.18 -36.26 41.93
C PHE A 245 -50.66 -34.97 41.29
N GLN A 246 -50.05 -35.10 40.12
CA GLN A 246 -49.41 -34.01 39.41
C GLN A 246 -49.98 -33.88 38.00
N TYR A 247 -50.23 -32.63 37.60
CA TYR A 247 -50.60 -32.28 36.23
C TYR A 247 -49.78 -31.08 35.77
N ALA A 248 -49.10 -31.21 34.64
CA ALA A 248 -48.28 -30.15 34.08
C ALA A 248 -49.03 -29.44 32.93
N PHE A 249 -49.31 -28.15 33.10
CA PHE A 249 -49.72 -27.28 32.01
C PHE A 249 -48.50 -26.94 31.16
N SER A 250 -48.67 -27.01 29.83
CA SER A 250 -47.62 -26.69 28.86
C SER A 250 -47.95 -25.37 28.14
N PRO A 251 -47.00 -24.44 27.99
CA PRO A 251 -47.16 -23.21 27.22
C PRO A 251 -47.47 -23.44 25.72
N PRO A 252 -48.13 -22.49 25.02
CA PRO A 252 -48.70 -21.25 25.54
C PRO A 252 -50.02 -21.50 26.26
N MET A 253 -50.17 -20.93 27.47
CA MET A 253 -51.36 -21.11 28.29
C MET A 253 -52.36 -19.96 28.07
N GLU A 254 -53.64 -20.28 28.18
CA GLU A 254 -54.72 -19.29 28.27
C GLU A 254 -55.37 -19.38 29.65
N THR A 255 -56.09 -18.33 30.04
CA THR A 255 -56.82 -18.34 31.32
C THR A 255 -57.94 -19.38 31.22
N THR A 256 -57.85 -20.44 32.02
CA THR A 256 -58.76 -21.58 31.93
C THR A 256 -59.28 -21.99 33.31
N ASP A 257 -60.56 -22.38 33.35
CA ASP A 257 -61.21 -22.93 34.54
C ASP A 257 -61.09 -24.46 34.51
N PHE A 258 -60.68 -25.06 35.63
CA PHE A 258 -60.47 -26.50 35.75
C PHE A 258 -61.00 -27.06 37.08
N HIS A 259 -61.32 -28.35 37.10
CA HIS A 259 -61.66 -29.08 38.32
C HIS A 259 -61.12 -30.50 38.29
N PHE A 260 -61.05 -31.16 39.45
CA PHE A 260 -60.60 -32.53 39.59
C PHE A 260 -61.79 -33.49 39.76
N SER A 261 -61.67 -34.69 39.21
CA SER A 261 -62.67 -35.75 39.29
C SER A 261 -62.00 -37.08 39.62
N ALA A 262 -62.52 -37.82 40.60
CA ALA A 262 -62.07 -39.17 40.93
C ALA A 262 -63.21 -39.98 41.55
N ASN A 263 -63.39 -41.24 41.13
CA ASN A 263 -64.41 -42.16 41.65
C ASN A 263 -65.83 -41.55 41.72
N GLY A 264 -66.19 -40.68 40.76
CA GLY A 264 -67.49 -40.00 40.70
C GLY A 264 -67.65 -38.77 41.60
N ILE A 265 -66.58 -38.32 42.27
CA ILE A 265 -66.56 -37.13 43.14
C ILE A 265 -65.82 -36.01 42.44
N ARG A 266 -66.42 -34.81 42.42
CA ARG A 266 -65.91 -33.59 41.76
C ARG A 266 -65.41 -32.59 42.80
N SER A 267 -64.27 -31.95 42.54
CA SER A 267 -63.74 -30.83 43.34
C SER A 267 -64.49 -29.52 43.08
N MET A 268 -64.19 -28.48 43.86
CA MET A 268 -64.53 -27.11 43.48
C MET A 268 -63.81 -26.70 42.19
N ASP A 269 -64.37 -25.70 41.49
CA ASP A 269 -63.75 -25.13 40.29
C ASP A 269 -62.61 -24.20 40.69
N TYR A 270 -61.47 -24.32 40.00
CA TYR A 270 -60.28 -23.51 40.16
C TYR A 270 -60.04 -22.73 38.85
N ARG A 271 -59.52 -21.50 38.96
CA ARG A 271 -59.17 -20.67 37.80
C ARG A 271 -57.67 -20.46 37.73
N LEU A 272 -57.05 -20.81 36.61
CA LEU A 272 -55.66 -20.48 36.32
C LEU A 272 -55.61 -19.12 35.62
N ASN A 273 -55.13 -18.08 36.31
CA ASN A 273 -54.97 -16.75 35.72
C ASN A 273 -53.62 -16.67 35.00
N VAL A 274 -53.65 -16.49 33.68
CA VAL A 274 -52.44 -16.40 32.89
C VAL A 274 -52.10 -14.94 32.60
N LEU A 275 -50.93 -14.49 33.06
CA LEU A 275 -50.41 -13.14 32.84
C LEU A 275 -49.60 -13.11 31.54
N SER A 276 -49.91 -12.15 30.66
CA SER A 276 -49.16 -11.96 29.42
C SER A 276 -47.74 -11.51 29.70
N THR A 277 -46.76 -12.17 29.08
CA THR A 277 -45.36 -11.79 29.16
C THR A 277 -44.95 -10.84 28.04
N PRO A 278 -43.99 -9.93 28.30
CA PRO A 278 -43.47 -9.04 27.28
C PRO A 278 -42.60 -9.82 26.30
N SER A 279 -42.79 -9.60 25.00
CA SER A 279 -42.03 -10.27 23.94
C SER A 279 -41.64 -9.32 22.81
N ILE A 280 -40.57 -9.64 22.08
CA ILE A 280 -40.12 -8.92 20.88
C ILE A 280 -40.77 -9.56 19.63
N GLN A 281 -41.53 -8.77 18.86
CA GLN A 281 -42.12 -9.21 17.59
C GLN A 281 -41.20 -9.00 16.39
N GLU A 282 -40.61 -7.80 16.30
CA GLU A 282 -39.78 -7.40 15.18
C GLU A 282 -38.53 -6.71 15.73
N PHE A 283 -37.37 -7.13 15.24
CA PHE A 283 -36.09 -6.62 15.68
C PHE A 283 -35.26 -6.24 14.46
N GLU A 284 -35.08 -4.93 14.26
CA GLU A 284 -34.23 -4.39 13.21
C GLU A 284 -33.10 -3.55 13.81
N VAL A 285 -31.90 -3.71 13.27
CA VAL A 285 -30.73 -2.89 13.61
C VAL A 285 -30.24 -2.21 12.35
N LYS A 286 -30.31 -0.88 12.32
CA LYS A 286 -29.76 -0.06 11.24
C LYS A 286 -28.33 0.33 11.58
N LEU A 287 -27.40 -0.05 10.70
CA LEU A 287 -25.98 0.23 10.80
C LEU A 287 -25.63 1.35 9.81
N ASP A 288 -25.28 2.51 10.34
CA ASP A 288 -24.80 3.63 9.53
C ASP A 288 -23.28 3.76 9.67
N TYR A 289 -22.57 3.35 8.62
CA TYR A 289 -21.12 3.25 8.61
C TYR A 289 -20.46 4.62 8.46
N PRO A 290 -19.25 4.84 9.01
CA PRO A 290 -18.53 6.09 8.84
C PRO A 290 -18.25 6.40 7.36
N ASN A 291 -18.41 7.66 6.95
CA ASN A 291 -18.25 8.11 5.56
C ASN A 291 -16.90 7.72 4.93
N TYR A 292 -15.81 7.72 5.71
CA TYR A 292 -14.46 7.41 5.21
C TYR A 292 -14.30 5.95 4.74
N THR A 293 -15.17 5.04 5.20
CA THR A 293 -15.19 3.63 4.81
C THR A 293 -15.85 3.37 3.45
N ASN A 294 -16.58 4.35 2.91
CA ASN A 294 -17.33 4.26 1.65
C ASN A 294 -18.30 3.06 1.57
N ARG A 295 -18.79 2.57 2.72
CA ARG A 295 -19.78 1.49 2.81
C ARG A 295 -21.19 2.06 2.89
N SER A 296 -22.14 1.46 2.17
CA SER A 296 -23.56 1.79 2.28
C SER A 296 -24.14 1.29 3.59
N SER A 297 -25.05 2.04 4.19
CA SER A 297 -25.76 1.65 5.41
C SER A 297 -26.48 0.29 5.23
N GLU A 298 -26.49 -0.52 6.27
CA GLU A 298 -27.01 -1.89 6.26
C GLU A 298 -28.12 -2.05 7.32
N VAL A 299 -29.12 -2.90 7.06
CA VAL A 299 -30.19 -3.21 8.02
C VAL A 299 -30.18 -4.70 8.33
N LEU A 300 -29.96 -5.04 9.59
CA LEU A 300 -29.99 -6.41 10.08
C LEU A 300 -31.36 -6.71 10.68
N LYS A 301 -31.96 -7.82 10.28
CA LYS A 301 -33.27 -8.26 10.79
C LYS A 301 -33.12 -9.53 11.61
N GLY A 302 -33.69 -9.55 12.81
CA GLY A 302 -33.73 -10.72 13.69
C GLY A 302 -32.40 -11.09 14.37
N THR A 303 -31.35 -10.28 14.23
CA THR A 303 -30.06 -10.49 14.91
C THR A 303 -29.47 -9.17 15.41
N GLY A 304 -28.90 -9.20 16.61
CA GLY A 304 -28.17 -8.09 17.21
C GLY A 304 -26.66 -8.26 17.14
N ASN A 305 -26.18 -9.32 16.49
CA ASN A 305 -24.76 -9.60 16.30
C ASN A 305 -24.29 -9.09 14.94
N ALA A 306 -23.22 -8.30 14.94
CA ALA A 306 -22.57 -7.85 13.71
C ALA A 306 -21.09 -7.53 13.93
N THR A 307 -20.31 -7.58 12.85
CA THR A 307 -18.94 -7.07 12.82
C THR A 307 -18.95 -5.74 12.09
N ILE A 308 -18.62 -4.66 12.79
CA ILE A 308 -18.77 -3.28 12.29
C ILE A 308 -17.45 -2.50 12.43
N PRO A 309 -17.15 -1.55 11.54
CA PRO A 309 -16.05 -0.61 11.71
C PRO A 309 -16.25 0.28 12.95
N GLU A 310 -15.14 0.72 13.53
CA GLU A 310 -15.12 1.72 14.60
C GLU A 310 -15.88 3.01 14.20
N GLY A 311 -16.69 3.55 15.11
CA GLY A 311 -17.46 4.77 14.88
C GLY A 311 -18.78 4.56 14.12
N THR A 312 -19.16 3.31 13.81
CA THR A 312 -20.48 3.00 13.22
C THR A 312 -21.60 3.45 14.17
N LYS A 313 -22.58 4.17 13.62
CA LYS A 313 -23.78 4.59 14.36
C LYS A 313 -24.84 3.51 14.23
N VAL A 314 -25.17 2.88 15.35
CA VAL A 314 -26.14 1.79 15.43
C VAL A 314 -27.46 2.34 15.93
N THR A 315 -28.54 2.02 15.22
CA THR A 315 -29.91 2.38 15.62
C THR A 315 -30.74 1.11 15.72
N TRP A 316 -31.22 0.81 16.92
CA TRP A 316 -32.09 -0.33 17.19
C TRP A 316 -33.54 0.12 17.05
N GLU A 317 -34.31 -0.62 16.25
CA GLU A 317 -35.75 -0.42 16.05
C GLU A 317 -36.46 -1.74 16.41
N ILE A 318 -37.17 -1.74 17.53
CA ILE A 318 -37.78 -2.95 18.09
C ILE A 318 -39.29 -2.74 18.23
N ARG A 319 -40.09 -3.67 17.71
CA ARG A 319 -41.53 -3.72 17.98
C ARG A 319 -41.82 -4.76 19.05
N GLY A 320 -42.37 -4.34 20.18
CA GLY A 320 -42.70 -5.21 21.31
C GLY A 320 -44.20 -5.53 21.41
N ARG A 321 -44.55 -6.74 21.86
CA ARG A 321 -45.93 -7.14 22.19
C ARG A 321 -46.09 -7.30 23.69
N HIS A 322 -47.11 -6.65 24.24
CA HIS A 322 -47.35 -6.58 25.68
C HIS A 322 -46.11 -6.08 26.46
N THR A 323 -45.31 -5.22 25.82
CA THR A 323 -44.04 -4.69 26.34
C THR A 323 -44.18 -3.21 26.65
N GLU A 324 -43.81 -2.82 27.86
CA GLU A 324 -43.83 -1.40 28.29
C GLU A 324 -42.44 -0.77 28.25
N ARG A 325 -41.40 -1.55 28.52
CA ARG A 325 -40.03 -1.07 28.57
C ARG A 325 -39.09 -2.08 27.93
N ILE A 326 -38.19 -1.58 27.10
CA ILE A 326 -37.02 -2.31 26.60
C ILE A 326 -35.79 -1.54 27.03
N GLN A 327 -34.79 -2.26 27.54
CA GLN A 327 -33.51 -1.68 27.92
C GLN A 327 -32.34 -2.49 27.36
N ILE A 328 -31.29 -1.78 26.94
CA ILE A 328 -29.97 -2.35 26.69
C ILE A 328 -29.24 -2.38 28.04
N VAL A 329 -28.81 -3.57 28.46
CA VAL A 329 -27.99 -3.76 29.65
C VAL A 329 -26.59 -4.18 29.22
N THR A 330 -25.59 -3.42 29.64
CA THR A 330 -24.17 -3.77 29.56
C THR A 330 -23.67 -4.16 30.95
N LYS A 331 -22.38 -4.52 31.07
CA LYS A 331 -21.77 -4.92 32.35
C LYS A 331 -21.91 -3.85 33.45
N ASP A 332 -21.94 -2.59 33.06
CA ASP A 332 -21.81 -1.41 33.92
C ASP A 332 -23.00 -0.44 33.84
N THR A 333 -23.82 -0.51 32.78
CA THR A 333 -24.89 0.46 32.54
C THR A 333 -26.15 -0.18 31.98
N ALA A 334 -27.31 0.41 32.29
CA ALA A 334 -28.58 0.08 31.66
C ALA A 334 -29.17 1.34 31.00
N MET A 335 -29.54 1.23 29.73
CA MET A 335 -30.02 2.32 28.89
C MET A 335 -31.40 1.96 28.35
N VAL A 336 -32.39 2.83 28.57
CA VAL A 336 -33.80 2.60 28.20
C VAL A 336 -34.08 3.14 26.81
N PHE A 337 -34.91 2.45 26.03
CA PHE A 337 -35.33 2.87 24.70
C PHE A 337 -36.43 3.94 24.76
N ASP A 338 -36.45 4.82 23.76
CA ASP A 338 -37.56 5.74 23.56
C ASP A 338 -38.76 4.99 22.98
N LYS A 339 -39.88 4.96 23.71
CA LYS A 339 -41.13 4.30 23.31
C LYS A 339 -42.04 5.26 22.55
N LYS A 340 -42.47 4.86 21.35
CA LYS A 340 -43.57 5.48 20.58
C LYS A 340 -44.58 4.38 20.22
N GLU A 341 -45.71 4.35 20.93
CA GLU A 341 -46.73 3.29 20.82
C GLU A 341 -46.14 1.89 21.03
N ALA A 342 -46.02 1.08 19.97
CA ALA A 342 -45.44 -0.26 19.98
C ALA A 342 -43.98 -0.31 19.50
N LEU A 343 -43.41 0.81 19.05
CA LEU A 343 -42.05 0.91 18.53
C LEU A 343 -41.11 1.49 19.59
N PHE A 344 -39.97 0.84 19.78
CA PHE A 344 -38.90 1.22 20.68
C PHE A 344 -37.65 1.55 19.85
N THR A 345 -37.12 2.76 20.02
CA THR A 345 -35.93 3.21 19.29
C THR A 345 -34.82 3.64 20.23
N PHE A 346 -33.59 3.27 19.90
CA PHE A 346 -32.38 3.73 20.59
C PHE A 346 -31.26 3.89 19.57
N SER A 347 -30.37 4.87 19.74
CA SER A 347 -29.25 5.11 18.81
C SER A 347 -27.97 5.44 19.55
N LYS A 348 -26.85 4.81 19.15
CA LYS A 348 -25.54 4.98 19.79
C LYS A 348 -24.39 4.75 18.81
N GLY A 349 -23.33 5.54 18.91
CA GLY A 349 -22.06 5.29 18.21
C GLY A 349 -21.22 4.24 18.94
N ILE A 350 -20.75 3.23 18.21
CA ILE A 350 -19.99 2.11 18.78
C ILE A 350 -18.51 2.24 18.36
N TYR A 351 -17.63 2.37 19.35
CA TYR A 351 -16.16 2.54 19.14
C TYR A 351 -15.33 1.35 19.63
N TYR A 352 -15.91 0.51 20.49
CA TYR A 352 -15.26 -0.69 21.04
C TYR A 352 -16.23 -1.87 21.02
N ASP A 353 -15.70 -3.08 21.15
CA ASP A 353 -16.50 -4.30 21.30
C ASP A 353 -17.61 -4.09 22.33
N PHE A 354 -18.85 -4.30 21.90
CA PHE A 354 -20.02 -3.95 22.68
C PHE A 354 -20.89 -5.19 22.91
N PRO A 355 -20.62 -5.96 23.98
CA PRO A 355 -21.54 -6.98 24.46
C PRO A 355 -22.72 -6.32 25.18
N TYR A 356 -23.94 -6.71 24.81
CA TYR A 356 -25.16 -6.14 25.38
C TYR A 356 -26.29 -7.16 25.47
N GLU A 357 -27.17 -6.97 26.44
CA GLU A 357 -28.41 -7.73 26.61
C GLU A 357 -29.61 -6.83 26.36
N LEU A 358 -30.57 -7.31 25.57
CA LEU A 358 -31.89 -6.68 25.48
C LEU A 358 -32.80 -7.31 26.51
N LYS A 359 -33.32 -6.50 27.44
CA LYS A 359 -34.28 -6.94 28.45
C LYS A 359 -35.65 -6.31 28.24
N THR A 360 -36.68 -7.15 28.18
CA THR A 360 -38.08 -6.70 28.05
C THR A 360 -38.78 -6.69 29.40
N SER A 361 -39.65 -5.71 29.63
CA SER A 361 -40.45 -5.60 30.84
C SER A 361 -41.86 -5.10 30.53
N ASN A 362 -42.84 -5.53 31.33
CA ASN A 362 -44.18 -4.96 31.37
C ASN A 362 -44.64 -4.74 32.82
N GLN A 363 -45.93 -4.50 33.03
CA GLN A 363 -46.49 -4.27 34.36
C GLN A 363 -46.51 -5.52 35.25
N ASN A 364 -46.48 -6.71 34.65
CA ASN A 364 -46.61 -7.99 35.35
C ASN A 364 -45.25 -8.61 35.66
N VAL A 365 -44.26 -8.46 34.76
CA VAL A 365 -42.93 -9.07 34.87
C VAL A 365 -41.86 -8.09 34.39
N SER A 366 -40.79 -7.97 35.18
CA SER A 366 -39.58 -7.22 34.84
C SER A 366 -38.49 -8.15 34.32
N ASP A 367 -37.75 -7.69 33.30
CA ASP A 367 -36.59 -8.39 32.74
C ASP A 367 -36.86 -9.85 32.33
N HIS A 368 -38.04 -10.11 31.75
CA HIS A 368 -38.52 -11.45 31.43
C HIS A 368 -37.75 -12.10 30.29
N GLU A 369 -37.72 -11.45 29.11
CA GLU A 369 -36.91 -11.92 27.99
C GLU A 369 -35.55 -11.22 28.04
N SER A 370 -34.47 -11.99 28.06
CA SER A 370 -33.09 -11.49 28.04
C SER A 370 -32.32 -12.08 26.86
N LEU A 371 -32.07 -11.25 25.84
CA LEU A 371 -31.36 -11.67 24.62
C LEU A 371 -29.97 -11.05 24.58
N ALA A 372 -28.94 -11.89 24.67
CA ALA A 372 -27.54 -11.46 24.63
C ALA A 372 -27.02 -11.37 23.19
N TYR A 373 -26.39 -10.24 22.88
CA TYR A 373 -25.78 -9.94 21.60
C TYR A 373 -24.41 -9.29 21.77
N ARG A 374 -23.63 -9.25 20.69
CA ARG A 374 -22.32 -8.61 20.66
C ARG A 374 -22.06 -7.98 19.30
N PHE A 375 -21.63 -6.71 19.33
CA PHE A 375 -20.95 -6.09 18.19
C PHE A 375 -19.44 -6.27 18.33
N ASN A 376 -18.81 -6.83 17.31
CA ASN A 376 -17.36 -6.89 17.18
C ASN A 376 -16.89 -5.68 16.39
N VAL A 377 -16.00 -4.87 16.97
CA VAL A 377 -15.51 -3.64 16.33
C VAL A 377 -14.16 -3.89 15.67
N ILE A 378 -14.10 -3.65 14.36
CA ILE A 378 -12.84 -3.62 13.62
C ILE A 378 -12.32 -2.18 13.65
N ARG A 379 -11.21 -1.97 14.36
CA ARG A 379 -10.50 -0.70 14.34
C ARG A 379 -9.79 -0.49 13.02
N ASP A 380 -9.72 0.77 12.63
CA ASP A 380 -9.04 1.20 11.42
C ASP A 380 -7.52 1.06 11.59
N ALA A 381 -6.83 0.48 10.60
CA ALA A 381 -5.40 0.19 10.69
C ALA A 381 -4.55 1.44 10.43
N HIS A 382 -3.25 1.39 10.75
CA HIS A 382 -2.32 2.41 10.27
C HIS A 382 -1.92 2.10 8.82
N PRO A 383 -1.65 3.13 8.00
CA PRO A 383 -1.13 2.92 6.66
C PRO A 383 0.25 2.26 6.73
N THR A 384 0.62 1.53 5.69
CA THR A 384 1.96 0.95 5.55
C THR A 384 2.69 1.62 4.40
N ILE A 385 3.92 2.08 4.64
CA ILE A 385 4.76 2.73 3.63
C ILE A 385 6.14 2.06 3.59
N LYS A 386 6.62 1.75 2.39
CA LYS A 386 7.96 1.25 2.13
C LYS A 386 8.59 2.07 1.02
N ALA A 387 9.87 2.39 1.15
CA ALA A 387 10.62 3.11 0.12
C ALA A 387 11.97 2.44 -0.09
N LYS A 388 12.39 2.35 -1.35
CA LYS A 388 13.70 1.85 -1.78
C LYS A 388 14.47 2.98 -2.43
N GLN A 389 15.74 3.11 -2.06
CA GLN A 389 16.68 4.06 -2.65
C GLN A 389 17.42 3.40 -3.81
N VAL A 390 17.58 4.14 -4.90
CA VAL A 390 18.42 3.80 -6.03
C VAL A 390 19.37 4.98 -6.25
N LEU A 391 20.66 4.74 -6.03
CA LEU A 391 21.70 5.74 -6.19
C LEU A 391 22.15 5.80 -7.65
N ASP A 392 22.41 7.01 -8.14
CA ASP A 392 23.06 7.23 -9.41
C ASP A 392 24.57 7.35 -9.17
N SER A 393 25.36 6.38 -9.66
CA SER A 393 26.82 6.43 -9.52
C SER A 393 27.43 7.64 -10.23
N LEU A 394 26.75 8.18 -11.25
CA LEU A 394 27.23 9.29 -12.05
C LEU A 394 26.89 10.65 -11.44
N ASN A 395 25.91 10.73 -10.54
CA ASN A 395 25.46 12.00 -9.95
C ASN A 395 25.29 11.85 -8.43
N PRO A 396 26.37 12.07 -7.64
CA PRO A 396 26.36 11.84 -6.19
C PRO A 396 25.31 12.66 -5.43
N ASN A 397 24.93 13.83 -5.94
CA ASN A 397 23.91 14.68 -5.30
C ASN A 397 22.46 14.29 -5.65
N VAL A 398 22.25 13.31 -6.53
CA VAL A 398 20.92 12.91 -6.99
C VAL A 398 20.66 11.46 -6.59
N SER A 399 19.53 11.24 -5.93
CA SER A 399 19.09 9.90 -5.58
C SER A 399 17.62 9.70 -5.89
N TYR A 400 17.29 8.50 -6.35
CA TYR A 400 15.95 8.14 -6.80
C TYR A 400 15.28 7.23 -5.78
N TYR A 401 14.02 7.50 -5.49
CA TYR A 401 13.23 6.75 -4.53
C TYR A 401 12.00 6.17 -5.21
N VAL A 402 11.79 4.87 -4.98
CA VAL A 402 10.56 4.18 -5.32
C VAL A 402 9.87 3.79 -4.03
N GLY A 403 8.67 4.33 -3.83
CA GLY A 403 7.87 4.05 -2.66
C GLY A 403 6.55 3.38 -2.99
N GLU A 404 6.10 2.53 -2.09
CA GLU A 404 4.79 1.89 -2.10
C GLU A 404 4.11 2.23 -0.77
N ALA A 405 2.92 2.81 -0.85
CA ALA A 405 2.07 3.05 0.29
C ALA A 405 0.75 2.28 0.10
N SER A 406 0.25 1.69 1.17
CA SER A 406 -1.06 1.02 1.19
C SER A 406 -1.79 1.20 2.49
N ASP A 407 -3.11 1.17 2.42
CA ASP A 407 -4.04 1.33 3.52
C ASP A 407 -5.27 0.43 3.30
N ASP A 408 -6.01 0.10 4.36
CA ASP A 408 -7.22 -0.72 4.25
C ASP A 408 -8.41 0.06 3.67
N TYR A 409 -8.48 1.37 3.90
CA TYR A 409 -9.48 2.25 3.30
C TYR A 409 -8.91 3.12 2.19
N LYS A 410 -8.28 4.27 2.49
CA LYS A 410 -7.72 5.16 1.47
C LYS A 410 -6.57 5.97 2.05
N LEU A 411 -5.53 6.12 1.24
CA LEU A 411 -4.46 7.08 1.49
C LEU A 411 -4.94 8.51 1.21
N ASN A 412 -4.77 9.40 2.18
CA ASN A 412 -5.11 10.81 2.07
C ASN A 412 -3.94 11.63 1.48
N SER A 413 -2.74 11.48 2.03
CA SER A 413 -1.54 12.17 1.55
C SER A 413 -0.27 11.33 1.71
N ILE A 414 0.68 11.55 0.81
CA ILE A 414 2.06 11.08 0.93
C ILE A 414 2.96 12.31 0.89
N GLN A 415 3.76 12.47 1.94
CA GLN A 415 4.65 13.61 2.13
C GLN A 415 6.09 13.13 2.33
N LEU A 416 7.03 13.96 1.90
CA LEU A 416 8.43 13.85 2.29
C LEU A 416 8.68 14.85 3.42
N ILE A 417 9.33 14.40 4.50
CA ILE A 417 9.79 15.28 5.58
C ILE A 417 11.32 15.20 5.60
N CYS A 418 11.98 16.34 5.43
CA CYS A 418 13.44 16.47 5.36
C CYS A 418 13.92 17.52 6.38
N TYR A 419 15.05 17.26 7.02
CA TYR A 419 15.68 18.17 8.00
C TYR A 419 17.21 18.00 7.95
N PRO A 420 17.98 19.07 8.24
CA PRO A 420 19.43 18.97 8.39
C PRO A 420 19.76 18.16 9.65
N ASP A 421 20.83 17.36 9.62
CA ASP A 421 21.23 16.52 10.75
C ASP A 421 21.68 17.34 11.98
N GLU A 422 22.13 18.58 11.77
CA GLU A 422 22.54 19.52 12.81
C GLU A 422 21.37 20.18 13.55
N ASP A 423 20.19 20.27 12.91
CA ASP A 423 19.00 20.93 13.45
C ASP A 423 17.73 20.16 13.05
N GLU A 424 17.30 19.27 13.94
CA GLU A 424 16.11 18.45 13.71
C GLU A 424 14.82 19.28 13.64
N ASP A 425 14.77 20.49 14.23
CA ASP A 425 13.56 21.32 14.26
C ASP A 425 13.32 22.08 12.94
N ALA A 426 14.35 22.24 12.11
CA ALA A 426 14.27 22.86 10.79
C ALA A 426 13.66 21.94 9.70
N LYS A 427 12.46 21.41 9.95
CA LYS A 427 11.77 20.44 9.08
C LYS A 427 11.12 21.12 7.87
N GLN A 428 11.45 20.63 6.67
CA GLN A 428 10.77 20.92 5.41
C GLN A 428 9.84 19.77 5.03
N ALA A 429 8.58 20.07 4.71
CA ALA A 429 7.61 19.09 4.27
C ALA A 429 7.21 19.34 2.81
N ILE A 430 7.24 18.30 1.98
CA ILE A 430 6.85 18.33 0.57
C ILE A 430 5.72 17.35 0.33
N ASP A 431 4.64 17.81 -0.31
CA ASP A 431 3.56 16.94 -0.79
C ASP A 431 3.98 16.21 -2.07
N LEU A 432 4.05 14.88 -2.02
CA LEU A 432 4.35 14.03 -3.18
C LEU A 432 3.08 13.62 -3.93
N GLY A 433 1.93 13.61 -3.25
CA GLY A 433 0.62 13.38 -3.87
C GLY A 433 -0.49 13.04 -2.89
N SER A 434 -1.73 13.07 -3.40
CA SER A 434 -2.97 12.73 -2.67
C SER A 434 -3.76 11.67 -3.44
N PRO A 435 -3.30 10.41 -3.46
CA PRO A 435 -3.79 9.40 -4.38
C PRO A 435 -5.26 9.00 -4.16
N LYS A 436 -5.82 9.16 -2.95
CA LYS A 436 -7.23 8.80 -2.62
C LYS A 436 -7.60 7.35 -2.96
N THR A 437 -6.61 6.46 -3.02
CA THR A 437 -6.71 5.02 -3.29
C THR A 437 -6.16 4.19 -2.13
N ASN A 438 -6.52 2.91 -2.07
CA ASN A 438 -6.02 1.96 -1.05
C ASN A 438 -4.54 1.62 -1.26
N PHE A 439 -4.04 1.69 -2.49
CA PHE A 439 -2.65 1.44 -2.84
C PHE A 439 -2.16 2.53 -3.78
N ASN A 440 -0.95 3.03 -3.54
CA ASN A 440 -0.28 3.97 -4.43
C ASN A 440 1.23 3.71 -4.47
N GLN A 441 1.76 3.61 -5.69
CA GLN A 441 3.19 3.66 -5.93
C GLN A 441 3.60 5.09 -6.24
N PHE A 442 4.62 5.60 -5.57
CA PHE A 442 5.14 6.95 -5.79
C PHE A 442 6.63 6.92 -6.13
N TYR A 443 7.07 7.94 -6.84
CA TYR A 443 8.47 8.18 -7.17
C TYR A 443 8.88 9.53 -6.61
N TYR A 444 10.15 9.64 -6.23
CA TYR A 444 10.72 10.92 -5.83
C TYR A 444 12.20 10.97 -6.19
N THR A 445 12.66 12.11 -6.69
CA THR A 445 14.08 12.38 -6.95
C THR A 445 14.58 13.38 -5.92
N PHE A 446 15.47 12.99 -5.02
CA PHE A 446 16.11 13.92 -4.11
C PHE A 446 17.22 14.70 -4.84
N PRO A 447 17.42 16.02 -4.60
CA PRO A 447 16.74 16.91 -3.64
C PRO A 447 15.62 17.76 -4.26
N SER A 448 14.87 17.24 -5.24
CA SER A 448 13.91 18.06 -5.99
C SER A 448 12.80 18.65 -5.10
N GLY A 449 12.55 19.95 -5.26
CA GLY A 449 11.54 20.68 -4.47
C GLY A 449 11.98 21.09 -3.06
N LEU A 450 13.17 20.71 -2.60
CA LEU A 450 13.75 21.15 -1.34
C LEU A 450 14.65 22.38 -1.53
N VAL A 451 14.73 23.21 -0.50
CA VAL A 451 15.72 24.31 -0.41
C VAL A 451 16.80 23.87 0.57
N LEU A 452 17.89 23.31 0.04
CA LEU A 452 18.99 22.76 0.82
C LEU A 452 20.25 23.59 0.61
N GLU A 453 21.02 23.76 1.67
CA GLU A 453 22.38 24.31 1.65
C GLU A 453 23.39 23.22 1.27
N GLU A 454 24.31 23.55 0.36
CA GLU A 454 25.43 22.68 -0.05
C GLU A 454 26.43 22.48 1.10
N GLY A 455 27.09 21.31 1.13
CA GLY A 455 28.05 20.92 2.16
C GLY A 455 27.45 20.35 3.46
N LYS A 456 26.13 20.20 3.55
CA LYS A 456 25.42 19.68 4.73
C LYS A 456 24.80 18.30 4.53
N ASN A 457 24.63 17.58 5.63
CA ASN A 457 23.92 16.30 5.66
C ASN A 457 22.45 16.51 6.02
N TYR A 458 21.57 15.84 5.27
CA TYR A 458 20.13 15.89 5.47
C TYR A 458 19.57 14.49 5.68
N SER A 459 18.75 14.36 6.72
CA SER A 459 17.92 13.18 6.96
C SER A 459 16.50 13.44 6.48
N PHE A 460 15.88 12.42 5.90
CA PHE A 460 14.50 12.49 5.45
C PHE A 460 13.79 11.15 5.46
N TYR A 461 12.47 11.21 5.54
CA TYR A 461 11.61 10.04 5.46
C TYR A 461 10.31 10.39 4.73
N PHE A 462 9.68 9.35 4.20
CA PHE A 462 8.36 9.46 3.58
C PHE A 462 7.29 9.15 4.62
N GLN A 463 6.26 9.98 4.67
CA GLN A 463 5.12 9.84 5.57
C GLN A 463 3.85 9.62 4.74
N ALA A 464 3.13 8.54 5.03
CA ALA A 464 1.78 8.32 4.51
C ALA A 464 0.75 8.65 5.60
N THR A 465 -0.33 9.33 5.22
CA THR A 465 -1.47 9.63 6.08
C THR A 465 -2.71 8.96 5.51
N ASP A 466 -3.46 8.23 6.34
CA ASP A 466 -4.74 7.64 5.96
C ASP A 466 -5.90 8.65 5.94
N ASN A 467 -7.09 8.18 5.62
CA ASN A 467 -8.33 8.98 5.60
C ASN A 467 -9.19 8.82 6.87
N ASP A 468 -8.61 8.35 7.98
CA ASP A 468 -9.33 8.14 9.25
C ASP A 468 -9.88 9.46 9.80
N ALA A 469 -11.20 9.63 9.69
CA ALA A 469 -11.88 10.84 10.16
C ALA A 469 -12.01 10.91 11.68
N ILE A 470 -11.94 9.78 12.39
CA ILE A 470 -12.13 9.68 13.84
C ILE A 470 -10.87 10.16 14.56
N HIS A 471 -9.70 9.74 14.07
CA HIS A 471 -8.40 10.05 14.67
C HIS A 471 -7.65 11.19 13.98
N ARG A 472 -8.30 11.94 13.07
CA ARG A 472 -7.70 13.05 12.29
C ARG A 472 -6.53 12.61 11.39
N GLY A 473 -6.63 11.41 10.81
CA GLY A 473 -5.64 10.83 9.90
C GLY A 473 -4.45 10.25 10.66
N LYS A 474 -4.31 8.92 10.70
CA LYS A 474 -3.13 8.30 11.30
C LYS A 474 -2.00 8.26 10.28
N THR A 475 -0.78 8.43 10.79
CA THR A 475 0.42 8.52 9.97
C THR A 475 1.32 7.32 10.16
N ALA A 476 2.03 6.93 9.10
CA ALA A 476 3.13 5.98 9.16
C ALA A 476 4.35 6.52 8.41
N LYS A 477 5.54 6.18 8.89
CA LYS A 477 6.82 6.65 8.37
C LYS A 477 7.59 5.52 7.70
N SER A 478 8.31 5.82 6.63
CA SER A 478 9.31 4.92 6.05
C SER A 478 10.55 4.84 6.95
N GLN A 479 11.51 4.01 6.55
CA GLN A 479 12.88 4.15 7.04
C GLN A 479 13.41 5.56 6.76
N VAL A 480 14.30 6.04 7.64
CA VAL A 480 14.98 7.32 7.48
C VAL A 480 16.15 7.11 6.52
N PHE A 481 16.24 7.97 5.51
CA PHE A 481 17.37 8.06 4.59
C PHE A 481 18.19 9.28 4.97
N SER A 482 19.51 9.19 4.82
CA SER A 482 20.41 10.33 4.97
C SER A 482 21.21 10.51 3.69
N MET A 483 21.39 11.77 3.27
CA MET A 483 22.12 12.13 2.08
C MET A 483 22.90 13.42 2.33
N ALA A 484 24.19 13.39 2.03
CA ALA A 484 25.04 14.58 2.00
C ALA A 484 24.81 15.31 0.68
N LEU A 485 24.49 16.61 0.74
CA LEU A 485 24.49 17.44 -0.46
C LEU A 485 25.89 18.00 -0.64
N LEU A 486 26.69 17.40 -1.53
CA LEU A 486 28.08 17.76 -1.74
C LEU A 486 28.19 19.11 -2.46
N ASP A 487 29.14 19.95 -2.04
CA ASP A 487 29.49 21.17 -2.77
C ASP A 487 30.32 20.84 -4.04
N GLN A 488 30.63 21.85 -4.86
CA GLN A 488 31.38 21.65 -6.10
C GLN A 488 32.77 21.01 -5.91
N ASN A 489 33.49 21.35 -4.84
CA ASN A 489 34.81 20.75 -4.56
C ASN A 489 34.66 19.32 -4.06
N GLN A 490 33.71 19.06 -3.17
CA GLN A 490 33.42 17.72 -2.67
C GLN A 490 32.95 16.79 -3.79
N LEU A 491 32.15 17.30 -4.74
CA LEU A 491 31.79 16.58 -5.95
C LEU A 491 33.02 16.23 -6.77
N LYS A 492 33.94 17.19 -6.96
CA LYS A 492 35.19 16.95 -7.70
C LYS A 492 36.10 15.94 -7.00
N ASN A 493 36.21 16.00 -5.68
CA ASN A 493 36.95 15.01 -4.89
C ASN A 493 36.32 13.62 -4.99
N LYS A 494 34.99 13.50 -4.96
CA LYS A 494 34.30 12.22 -5.19
C LYS A 494 34.50 11.68 -6.60
N GLU A 495 34.55 12.55 -7.60
CA GLU A 495 34.89 12.19 -8.97
C GLU A 495 36.32 11.63 -9.03
N LEU A 496 37.30 12.31 -8.43
CA LEU A 496 38.69 11.86 -8.34
C LEU A 496 38.82 10.51 -7.61
N GLU A 497 38.14 10.32 -6.48
CA GLU A 497 38.09 9.03 -5.78
C GLU A 497 37.55 7.90 -6.68
N SER A 498 36.53 8.20 -7.48
CA SER A 498 35.97 7.25 -8.44
C SER A 498 36.97 6.94 -9.57
N GLN A 499 37.63 7.95 -10.11
CA GLN A 499 38.70 7.79 -11.11
C GLN A 499 39.85 6.95 -10.58
N GLN A 500 40.29 7.17 -9.34
CA GLN A 500 41.35 6.39 -8.70
C GLN A 500 40.96 4.91 -8.53
N LYS A 501 39.70 4.63 -8.18
CA LYS A 501 39.19 3.25 -8.14
C LYS A 501 39.17 2.61 -9.53
N LEU A 502 38.79 3.36 -10.56
CA LEU A 502 38.82 2.90 -11.95
C LEU A 502 40.25 2.58 -12.40
N ILE A 503 41.22 3.47 -12.11
CA ILE A 503 42.64 3.26 -12.39
C ILE A 503 43.15 1.98 -11.72
N ASN A 504 42.89 1.81 -10.42
CA ASN A 504 43.32 0.62 -9.68
C ASN A 504 42.69 -0.68 -10.22
N ASN A 505 41.43 -0.63 -10.66
CA ASN A 505 40.77 -1.77 -11.28
C ASN A 505 41.34 -2.07 -12.67
N MET A 506 41.72 -1.03 -13.42
CA MET A 506 42.35 -1.15 -14.73
C MET A 506 43.77 -1.71 -14.61
N ASP A 507 44.55 -1.30 -13.62
CA ASP A 507 45.85 -1.89 -13.26
C ASP A 507 45.71 -3.41 -13.02
N LYS A 508 44.76 -3.82 -12.18
CA LYS A 508 44.48 -5.25 -11.92
C LYS A 508 43.99 -5.99 -13.16
N SER A 509 43.21 -5.32 -14.02
CA SER A 509 42.74 -5.90 -15.27
C SER A 509 43.90 -6.12 -16.24
N LEU A 510 44.87 -5.19 -16.30
CA LEU A 510 46.07 -5.32 -17.10
C LEU A 510 46.99 -6.45 -16.58
N GLU A 511 47.13 -6.59 -15.26
CA GLU A 511 47.87 -7.71 -14.66
C GLU A 511 47.25 -9.07 -15.02
N LYS A 512 45.93 -9.21 -14.88
CA LYS A 512 45.20 -10.40 -15.34
C LYS A 512 45.36 -10.66 -16.84
N PHE A 513 45.47 -9.60 -17.63
CA PHE A 513 45.67 -9.70 -19.07
C PHE A 513 47.04 -10.31 -19.40
N LYS A 514 48.08 -9.92 -18.65
CA LYS A 514 49.42 -10.53 -18.72
C LYS A 514 49.40 -12.00 -18.32
N GLU A 515 48.69 -12.35 -17.25
CA GLU A 515 48.51 -13.76 -16.84
C GLU A 515 47.79 -14.59 -17.92
N GLN A 516 46.73 -14.07 -18.52
CA GLN A 516 46.03 -14.73 -19.62
C GLN A 516 46.94 -14.93 -20.83
N LYS A 517 47.79 -13.95 -21.15
CA LYS A 517 48.74 -14.05 -22.26
C LYS A 517 49.74 -15.20 -22.05
N GLU A 518 50.28 -15.36 -20.85
CA GLU A 518 51.14 -16.51 -20.54
C GLU A 518 50.37 -17.83 -20.61
N THR A 519 49.14 -17.86 -20.09
CA THR A 519 48.26 -19.04 -20.20
C THR A 519 48.02 -19.43 -21.66
N LEU A 520 47.81 -18.45 -22.56
CA LEU A 520 47.66 -18.70 -23.99
C LEU A 520 48.95 -19.24 -24.63
N ARG A 521 50.12 -18.77 -24.19
CA ARG A 521 51.41 -19.34 -24.63
C ARG A 521 51.55 -20.79 -24.21
N GLU A 522 51.22 -21.13 -22.97
CA GLU A 522 51.23 -22.51 -22.47
C GLU A 522 50.29 -23.39 -23.29
N ILE A 523 49.05 -22.94 -23.52
CA ILE A 523 48.08 -23.63 -24.38
C ILE A 523 48.66 -23.85 -25.78
N ASN A 524 49.27 -22.83 -26.39
CA ASN A 524 49.88 -22.94 -27.72
C ASN A 524 51.05 -23.93 -27.77
N ILE A 525 51.90 -23.98 -26.73
CA ILE A 525 53.00 -24.96 -26.64
C ILE A 525 52.43 -26.37 -26.52
N GLU A 526 51.49 -26.61 -25.61
CA GLU A 526 50.88 -27.93 -25.42
C GLU A 526 50.15 -28.43 -26.68
N GLN A 527 49.47 -27.51 -27.40
CA GLN A 527 48.81 -27.79 -28.68
C GLN A 527 49.80 -28.26 -29.74
N LYS A 528 51.01 -27.69 -29.78
CA LYS A 528 52.04 -28.07 -30.75
C LYS A 528 52.63 -29.44 -30.45
N GLU A 529 52.82 -29.78 -29.17
CA GLU A 529 53.38 -31.07 -28.74
C GLU A 529 52.42 -32.25 -28.96
N LYS A 530 51.11 -32.06 -28.77
CA LYS A 530 50.10 -33.13 -28.84
C LYS A 530 49.58 -33.32 -30.26
N GLN A 531 49.42 -34.56 -30.77
CA GLN A 531 48.85 -34.80 -32.11
C GLN A 531 47.34 -34.53 -32.19
N GLN A 532 46.58 -34.78 -31.11
CA GLN A 532 45.13 -34.56 -31.01
C GLN A 532 44.77 -33.96 -29.66
N LEU A 533 43.65 -33.24 -29.60
CA LEU A 533 43.15 -32.62 -28.37
C LEU A 533 42.27 -33.58 -27.59
N ASN A 534 42.58 -33.75 -26.31
CA ASN A 534 41.73 -34.49 -25.40
C ASN A 534 40.65 -33.56 -24.80
N PHE A 535 39.66 -34.14 -24.12
CA PHE A 535 38.56 -33.38 -23.50
C PHE A 535 39.03 -32.39 -22.42
N ASN A 536 40.12 -32.70 -21.72
CA ASN A 536 40.70 -31.80 -20.73
C ASN A 536 41.33 -30.56 -21.40
N ASP A 537 42.09 -30.76 -22.49
CA ASP A 537 42.67 -29.67 -23.28
C ASP A 537 41.55 -28.76 -23.85
N GLN A 538 40.45 -29.34 -24.31
CA GLN A 538 39.27 -28.60 -24.78
C GLN A 538 38.62 -27.76 -23.69
N ASN A 539 38.48 -28.31 -22.48
CA ASN A 539 37.95 -27.55 -21.35
C ASN A 539 38.91 -26.44 -20.92
N GLN A 540 40.22 -26.67 -20.93
CA GLN A 540 41.20 -25.63 -20.65
C GLN A 540 41.10 -24.46 -21.64
N ILE A 541 40.94 -24.75 -22.94
CA ILE A 541 40.70 -23.72 -23.96
C ILE A 541 39.37 -23.01 -23.76
N ARG A 542 38.29 -23.74 -23.45
CA ARG A 542 36.97 -23.13 -23.21
C ARG A 542 37.00 -22.21 -21.98
N ASP A 543 37.61 -22.67 -20.90
CA ASP A 543 37.79 -21.88 -19.68
C ASP A 543 38.63 -20.63 -19.95
N PHE A 544 39.69 -20.75 -20.77
CA PHE A 544 40.49 -19.61 -21.22
C PHE A 544 39.65 -18.62 -22.04
N LEU A 545 38.92 -19.08 -23.07
CA LEU A 545 38.08 -18.23 -23.91
C LEU A 545 36.98 -17.54 -23.11
N GLN A 546 36.37 -18.24 -22.14
CA GLN A 546 35.35 -17.66 -21.27
C GLN A 546 35.94 -16.60 -20.32
N LYS A 547 37.13 -16.84 -19.76
CA LYS A 547 37.85 -15.83 -18.95
C LYS A 547 38.23 -14.62 -19.80
N GLN A 548 38.70 -14.83 -21.03
CA GLN A 548 39.03 -13.77 -21.97
C GLN A 548 37.78 -12.95 -22.33
N GLU A 549 36.63 -13.60 -22.58
CA GLU A 549 35.37 -12.92 -22.86
C GLU A 549 34.89 -12.07 -21.68
N GLN A 550 35.01 -12.60 -20.45
CA GLN A 550 34.71 -11.82 -19.23
C GLN A 550 35.62 -10.59 -19.11
N GLN A 551 36.89 -10.73 -19.48
CA GLN A 551 37.87 -9.65 -19.45
C GLN A 551 37.57 -8.56 -20.50
N GLU A 552 37.23 -8.93 -21.74
CA GLU A 552 36.83 -7.99 -22.78
C GLU A 552 35.54 -7.24 -22.41
N ASN A 553 34.53 -7.94 -21.87
CA ASN A 553 33.29 -7.33 -21.39
C ASN A 553 33.53 -6.35 -20.23
N MET A 554 34.44 -6.71 -19.31
CA MET A 554 34.86 -5.84 -18.22
C MET A 554 35.56 -4.59 -18.76
N MET A 555 36.44 -4.76 -19.76
CA MET A 555 37.12 -3.65 -20.43
C MET A 555 36.17 -2.69 -21.14
N GLN A 556 35.16 -3.23 -21.83
CA GLN A 556 34.14 -2.44 -22.50
C GLN A 556 33.35 -1.59 -21.49
N LYS A 557 32.94 -2.20 -20.36
CA LYS A 557 32.26 -1.48 -19.28
C LYS A 557 33.13 -0.38 -18.70
N PHE A 558 34.40 -0.67 -18.40
CA PHE A 558 35.33 0.35 -17.90
C PHE A 558 35.56 1.47 -18.89
N SER A 559 35.75 1.15 -20.16
CA SER A 559 35.97 2.16 -21.21
C SER A 559 34.78 3.11 -21.29
N LYS A 560 33.57 2.55 -21.17
CA LYS A 560 32.33 3.31 -21.15
C LYS A 560 32.18 4.16 -19.89
N GLU A 561 32.39 3.60 -18.69
CA GLU A 561 32.32 4.32 -17.42
C GLU A 561 33.34 5.47 -17.38
N LEU A 562 34.56 5.24 -17.85
CA LEU A 562 35.59 6.26 -17.94
C LEU A 562 35.23 7.33 -18.97
N LYS A 563 34.75 6.95 -20.17
CA LYS A 563 34.27 7.90 -21.19
C LYS A 563 33.13 8.78 -20.67
N GLU A 564 32.15 8.19 -19.98
CA GLU A 564 31.02 8.93 -19.39
C GLU A 564 31.48 9.89 -18.28
N ASN A 565 32.45 9.50 -17.45
CA ASN A 565 33.04 10.39 -16.45
C ASN A 565 33.79 11.56 -17.11
N LEU A 566 34.58 11.29 -18.14
CA LEU A 566 35.38 12.28 -18.87
C LEU A 566 34.55 13.30 -19.67
N GLN A 567 33.40 12.87 -20.21
CA GLN A 567 32.46 13.76 -20.91
C GLN A 567 31.76 14.77 -19.99
N LYS A 568 31.76 14.54 -18.68
CA LYS A 568 31.15 15.44 -17.69
C LYS A 568 32.06 16.58 -17.25
N SER A 569 33.36 16.48 -17.53
CA SER A 569 34.30 17.57 -17.23
C SER A 569 34.04 18.75 -18.18
N GLU A 570 33.70 19.92 -17.62
CA GLU A 570 33.40 21.16 -18.38
C GLU A 570 34.60 21.74 -19.15
N LYS A 571 35.78 21.12 -19.07
CA LYS A 571 37.01 21.61 -19.71
C LYS A 571 37.30 20.86 -21.01
N ASP A 572 37.44 21.63 -22.08
CA ASP A 572 37.93 21.21 -23.39
C ASP A 572 39.46 20.97 -23.33
N ASP A 573 39.91 20.14 -22.39
CA ASP A 573 41.32 19.80 -22.25
C ASP A 573 41.73 18.85 -23.37
N LYS A 574 42.79 19.20 -24.11
CA LYS A 574 43.39 18.37 -25.16
C LYS A 574 43.65 16.94 -24.64
N LEU A 575 44.11 16.78 -23.39
CA LEU A 575 44.34 15.45 -22.81
C LEU A 575 43.06 14.63 -22.66
N ASN A 576 41.95 15.28 -22.28
CA ASN A 576 40.63 14.65 -22.16
C ASN A 576 40.11 14.18 -23.53
N GLN A 577 40.19 15.03 -24.56
CA GLN A 577 39.80 14.67 -25.93
C GLN A 577 40.60 13.46 -26.45
N LEU A 578 41.93 13.48 -26.25
CA LEU A 578 42.80 12.35 -26.62
C LEU A 578 42.40 11.06 -25.89
N LEU A 579 42.03 11.14 -24.61
CA LEU A 579 41.59 9.99 -23.84
C LEU A 579 40.24 9.45 -24.36
N GLN A 580 39.28 10.33 -24.65
CA GLN A 580 37.97 9.96 -25.18
C GLN A 580 38.07 9.28 -26.55
N GLU A 581 38.90 9.81 -27.45
CA GLU A 581 39.15 9.18 -28.74
C GLU A 581 39.76 7.78 -28.57
N ARG A 582 40.74 7.62 -27.68
CA ARG A 582 41.35 6.31 -27.40
C ARG A 582 40.37 5.33 -26.79
N LEU A 583 39.53 5.76 -25.87
CA LEU A 583 38.49 4.93 -25.27
C LEU A 583 37.50 4.42 -26.32
N GLU A 584 37.09 5.28 -27.25
CA GLU A 584 36.20 4.87 -28.33
C GLU A 584 36.86 3.90 -29.31
N ARG A 585 38.14 4.11 -29.64
CA ARG A 585 38.90 3.18 -30.47
C ARG A 585 39.06 1.83 -29.75
N GLN A 586 39.37 1.84 -28.45
CA GLN A 586 39.48 0.63 -27.64
C GLN A 586 38.16 -0.14 -27.53
N GLU A 587 37.04 0.56 -27.40
CA GLU A 587 35.71 -0.04 -27.42
C GLU A 587 35.44 -0.80 -28.74
N LYS A 588 35.81 -0.20 -29.88
CA LYS A 588 35.69 -0.85 -31.20
C LYS A 588 36.60 -2.08 -31.34
N VAL A 589 37.81 -2.03 -30.78
CA VAL A 589 38.73 -3.18 -30.76
C VAL A 589 38.18 -4.31 -29.88
N ALA A 590 37.68 -3.99 -28.68
CA ALA A 590 37.06 -4.96 -27.78
C ALA A 590 35.84 -5.63 -28.43
N GLU A 591 35.01 -4.89 -29.17
CA GLU A 591 33.87 -5.45 -29.91
C GLU A 591 34.32 -6.42 -31.01
N LYS A 592 35.38 -6.10 -31.74
CA LYS A 592 35.99 -7.00 -32.74
C LYS A 592 36.56 -8.26 -32.07
N ASN A 593 37.22 -8.12 -30.92
CA ASN A 593 37.74 -9.24 -30.14
C ASN A 593 36.62 -10.15 -29.62
N ALA A 594 35.52 -9.58 -29.12
CA ALA A 594 34.36 -10.34 -28.67
C ALA A 594 33.77 -11.23 -29.78
N LYS A 595 33.65 -10.70 -31.00
CA LYS A 595 33.21 -11.47 -32.18
C LYS A 595 34.19 -12.62 -32.50
N LEU A 596 35.49 -12.36 -32.42
CA LEU A 596 36.52 -13.39 -32.62
C LEU A 596 36.44 -14.51 -31.56
N LEU A 597 36.21 -14.16 -30.29
CA LEU A 597 36.03 -15.13 -29.21
C LEU A 597 34.78 -16.00 -29.42
N GLU A 598 33.70 -15.43 -29.92
CA GLU A 598 32.50 -16.18 -30.29
C GLU A 598 32.75 -17.16 -31.43
N GLU A 599 33.51 -16.75 -32.46
CA GLU A 599 33.96 -17.63 -33.54
C GLU A 599 34.86 -18.75 -33.02
N LEU A 600 35.81 -18.43 -32.13
CA LEU A 600 36.71 -19.39 -31.49
C LEU A 600 35.97 -20.42 -30.65
N ASN A 601 34.95 -20.02 -29.87
CA ASN A 601 34.09 -20.95 -29.13
C ASN A 601 33.38 -21.93 -30.07
N LYS A 602 32.83 -21.44 -31.19
CA LYS A 602 32.18 -22.29 -32.21
C LYS A 602 33.14 -23.24 -32.93
N ILE A 603 34.41 -22.84 -33.10
CA ILE A 603 35.46 -23.65 -33.74
C ILE A 603 36.04 -24.67 -32.76
N ALA A 604 36.21 -24.31 -31.48
CA ALA A 604 36.63 -25.21 -30.41
C ALA A 604 35.70 -26.43 -30.31
N ASP A 605 34.39 -26.23 -30.53
CA ASP A 605 33.40 -27.31 -30.57
C ASP A 605 33.49 -28.20 -31.83
N LYS A 606 34.14 -27.74 -32.91
CA LYS A 606 34.21 -28.43 -34.23
C LYS A 606 35.49 -29.25 -34.47
N ILE A 607 36.41 -29.33 -33.50
CA ILE A 607 37.61 -30.21 -33.52
C ILE A 607 38.55 -29.99 -34.74
N ASN A 608 38.62 -28.79 -35.32
CA ASN A 608 39.66 -28.49 -36.33
C ASN A 608 40.92 -27.94 -35.65
N LYS A 609 41.87 -28.82 -35.30
CA LYS A 609 43.10 -28.45 -34.56
C LYS A 609 43.94 -27.39 -35.29
N GLU A 610 44.13 -27.55 -36.60
CA GLU A 610 44.99 -26.65 -37.40
C GLU A 610 44.38 -25.26 -37.53
N GLU A 611 43.07 -25.18 -37.75
CA GLU A 611 42.35 -23.90 -37.79
C GLU A 611 42.29 -23.25 -36.40
N LEU A 612 42.01 -24.02 -35.34
CA LEU A 612 42.00 -23.53 -33.96
C LEU A 612 43.37 -23.00 -33.54
N SER A 613 44.45 -23.72 -33.84
CA SER A 613 45.82 -23.27 -33.53
C SER A 613 46.17 -21.96 -34.23
N LYS A 614 45.85 -21.82 -35.52
CA LYS A 614 46.06 -20.56 -36.25
C LYS A 614 45.26 -19.40 -35.66
N ARG A 615 44.01 -19.64 -35.25
CA ARG A 615 43.13 -18.61 -34.69
C ARG A 615 43.51 -18.24 -33.24
N LEU A 616 44.00 -19.18 -32.44
CA LEU A 616 44.56 -18.92 -31.11
C LEU A 616 45.86 -18.13 -31.19
N GLU A 617 46.65 -18.35 -32.23
CA GLU A 617 47.85 -17.56 -32.52
C GLU A 617 47.50 -16.13 -32.98
N GLU A 618 46.49 -15.98 -33.84
CA GLU A 618 45.94 -14.67 -34.20
C GLU A 618 45.36 -13.93 -32.98
N LEU A 619 44.70 -14.66 -32.07
CA LEU A 619 44.22 -14.12 -30.80
C LEU A 619 45.39 -13.64 -29.94
N GLY A 620 46.48 -14.40 -29.83
CA GLY A 620 47.66 -14.01 -29.05
C GLY A 620 48.33 -12.75 -29.58
N LYS A 621 48.35 -12.57 -30.91
CA LYS A 621 48.83 -11.34 -31.56
C LYS A 621 47.92 -10.15 -31.25
N LYS A 622 46.61 -10.30 -31.38
CA LYS A 622 45.62 -9.26 -31.01
C LYS A 622 45.66 -8.95 -29.51
N GLN A 623 45.93 -9.95 -28.69
CA GLN A 623 46.10 -9.81 -27.25
C GLN A 623 47.31 -8.91 -26.97
N GLN A 624 48.47 -9.17 -27.58
CA GLN A 624 49.65 -8.32 -27.41
C GLN A 624 49.42 -6.84 -27.80
N ASN A 625 48.72 -6.58 -28.91
CA ASN A 625 48.35 -5.21 -29.29
C ASN A 625 47.39 -4.58 -28.26
N SER A 626 46.39 -5.34 -27.81
CA SER A 626 45.43 -4.90 -26.81
C SER A 626 46.11 -4.60 -25.46
N GLU A 627 47.07 -5.43 -25.01
CA GLU A 627 47.88 -5.19 -23.81
C GLU A 627 48.56 -3.81 -23.85
N ARG A 628 49.25 -3.52 -24.97
CA ARG A 628 49.98 -2.26 -25.17
C ARG A 628 49.03 -1.06 -25.21
N SER A 629 47.91 -1.18 -25.93
CA SER A 629 46.90 -0.12 -25.98
C SER A 629 46.29 0.18 -24.61
N LEU A 630 46.07 -0.85 -23.79
CA LEU A 630 45.55 -0.71 -22.43
C LEU A 630 46.58 -0.11 -21.49
N GLU A 631 47.84 -0.52 -21.60
CA GLU A 631 48.94 0.06 -20.84
C GLU A 631 49.12 1.56 -21.15
N GLN A 632 48.99 1.96 -22.42
CA GLN A 632 49.00 3.37 -22.83
C GLN A 632 47.80 4.13 -22.27
N LEU A 633 46.59 3.56 -22.38
CA LEU A 633 45.37 4.18 -21.87
C LEU A 633 45.41 4.35 -20.35
N LEU A 634 45.92 3.35 -19.63
CA LEU A 634 46.10 3.37 -18.18
C LEU A 634 47.07 4.48 -17.78
N GLU A 635 48.23 4.55 -18.45
CA GLU A 635 49.24 5.57 -18.17
C GLU A 635 48.70 6.99 -18.42
N LEU A 636 47.97 7.18 -19.52
CA LEU A 636 47.30 8.45 -19.80
C LEU A 636 46.22 8.78 -18.77
N THR A 637 45.45 7.80 -18.32
CA THR A 637 44.40 7.98 -17.31
C THR A 637 45.01 8.35 -15.97
N LYS A 638 46.11 7.70 -15.56
CA LYS A 638 46.89 8.06 -14.37
C LYS A 638 47.43 9.47 -14.46
N ARG A 639 48.00 9.84 -15.61
CA ARG A 639 48.52 11.19 -15.83
C ARG A 639 47.41 12.23 -15.75
N TYR A 640 46.27 11.99 -16.40
CA TYR A 640 45.08 12.85 -16.32
C TYR A 640 44.58 13.01 -14.89
N TYR A 641 44.50 11.90 -14.13
CA TYR A 641 44.13 11.93 -12.72
C TYR A 641 45.11 12.76 -11.87
N VAL A 642 46.42 12.59 -12.04
CA VAL A 642 47.44 13.39 -11.33
C VAL A 642 47.30 14.88 -11.69
N THR A 643 47.05 15.21 -12.97
CA THR A 643 46.80 16.59 -13.41
C THR A 643 45.53 17.18 -12.77
N GLU A 644 44.42 16.44 -12.78
CA GLU A 644 43.14 16.90 -12.20
C GLU A 644 43.23 17.02 -10.67
N LYS A 645 43.92 16.09 -10.01
CA LYS A 645 44.18 16.14 -8.56
C LYS A 645 45.06 17.32 -8.18
N ALA A 646 46.11 17.59 -8.95
CA ALA A 646 46.91 18.81 -8.78
C ALA A 646 46.06 20.07 -8.95
N ALA A 647 45.25 20.15 -10.01
CA ALA A 647 44.34 21.28 -10.25
C ALA A 647 43.27 21.44 -9.14
N GLN A 648 42.86 20.35 -8.50
CA GLN A 648 41.96 20.38 -7.35
C GLN A 648 42.66 20.92 -6.10
N LEU A 649 43.88 20.46 -5.80
CA LEU A 649 44.70 20.98 -4.70
C LEU A 649 45.01 22.47 -4.86
N VAL A 650 45.24 22.93 -6.10
CA VAL A 650 45.36 24.37 -6.41
C VAL A 650 44.13 25.15 -5.94
N ARG A 651 42.92 24.65 -6.23
CA ARG A 651 41.64 25.27 -5.80
C ARG A 651 41.48 25.23 -4.29
N ASP A 652 41.78 24.10 -3.65
CA ASP A 652 41.62 23.91 -2.21
C ASP A 652 42.60 24.80 -1.43
N LEU A 653 43.85 24.90 -1.88
CA LEU A 653 44.84 25.85 -1.36
C LEU A 653 44.38 27.31 -1.52
N GLU A 654 43.80 27.69 -2.66
CA GLU A 654 43.28 29.05 -2.84
C GLU A 654 42.11 29.35 -1.89
N ILE A 655 41.19 28.40 -1.72
CA ILE A 655 40.02 28.56 -0.85
C ILE A 655 40.46 28.66 0.59
N LEU A 656 41.37 27.79 1.03
CA LEU A 656 41.91 27.82 2.37
C LEU A 656 42.70 29.11 2.63
N ALA A 657 43.51 29.57 1.66
CA ALA A 657 44.18 30.86 1.73
C ALA A 657 43.19 32.03 1.88
N LYS A 658 42.09 32.02 1.12
CA LYS A 658 41.02 33.03 1.23
C LYS A 658 40.34 32.97 2.60
N LYS A 659 40.03 31.79 3.15
CA LYS A 659 39.48 31.62 4.50
C LYS A 659 40.44 32.16 5.57
N GLN A 660 41.73 31.85 5.45
CA GLN A 660 42.77 32.33 6.35
C GLN A 660 42.93 33.87 6.29
N GLU A 661 42.82 34.49 5.10
CA GLU A 661 42.78 35.95 4.95
C GLU A 661 41.53 36.59 5.54
N LEU A 662 40.39 35.90 5.52
CA LEU A 662 39.15 36.37 6.13
C LEU A 662 39.28 36.38 7.65
N LEU A 663 39.75 35.29 8.28
CA LEU A 663 40.01 35.27 9.73
C LEU A 663 40.99 36.37 10.15
N ALA A 664 42.02 36.63 9.34
CA ALA A 664 42.99 37.69 9.61
C ALA A 664 42.40 39.11 9.63
N LYS A 665 41.18 39.31 9.09
CA LYS A 665 40.45 40.59 9.07
C LYS A 665 39.40 40.72 10.17
N LEU A 666 38.98 39.60 10.78
CA LEU A 666 37.97 39.55 11.84
C LEU A 666 38.61 39.80 13.22
N LYS A 667 37.79 40.14 14.23
CA LYS A 667 38.28 40.36 15.60
C LYS A 667 38.21 39.08 16.44
N VAL A 668 39.36 38.67 16.98
CA VAL A 668 39.48 37.52 17.88
C VAL A 668 38.62 37.72 19.14
N GLY A 669 37.83 36.69 19.50
CA GLY A 669 36.98 36.68 20.70
C GLY A 669 35.65 37.45 20.59
N GLN A 670 35.42 38.18 19.49
CA GLN A 670 34.12 38.79 19.16
C GLN A 670 33.48 38.17 17.93
N ASP A 671 34.24 38.05 16.84
CA ASP A 671 33.73 37.61 15.53
C ASP A 671 34.08 36.15 15.23
N PHE A 672 35.12 35.60 15.87
CA PHE A 672 35.55 34.21 15.75
C PHE A 672 36.42 33.79 16.96
N SER A 673 36.51 32.50 17.23
CA SER A 673 37.23 31.86 18.33
C SER A 673 38.41 30.99 17.86
N THR A 674 39.02 30.28 18.80
CA THR A 674 40.04 29.24 18.56
C THR A 674 39.55 28.11 17.63
N GLU A 675 38.25 27.76 17.69
CA GLU A 675 37.68 26.63 16.93
C GLU A 675 37.77 26.83 15.41
N GLU A 676 37.57 28.04 14.87
CA GLU A 676 37.67 28.25 13.42
C GLU A 676 39.12 28.13 12.95
N GLN A 677 40.11 28.55 13.75
CA GLN A 677 41.52 28.39 13.38
C GLN A 677 41.94 26.92 13.44
N GLU A 678 41.50 26.15 14.44
CA GLU A 678 41.74 24.70 14.51
C GLU A 678 41.21 23.99 13.26
N LYS A 679 39.99 24.32 12.82
CA LYS A 679 39.43 23.78 11.57
C LYS A 679 40.28 24.09 10.35
N LEU A 680 40.84 25.30 10.22
CA LEU A 680 41.73 25.64 9.09
C LEU A 680 43.07 24.91 9.16
N ASN A 681 43.57 24.60 10.36
CA ASN A 681 44.78 23.79 10.54
C ASN A 681 44.49 22.32 10.14
N GLU A 682 43.35 21.78 10.56
CA GLU A 682 42.91 20.43 10.14
C GLU A 682 42.70 20.35 8.63
N ASP A 683 42.04 21.33 8.03
CA ASP A 683 41.85 21.40 6.57
C ASP A 683 43.18 21.46 5.82
N PHE A 684 44.17 22.22 6.32
CA PHE A 684 45.51 22.24 5.72
C PHE A 684 46.23 20.89 5.86
N ASN A 685 46.15 20.25 7.03
CA ASN A 685 46.77 18.94 7.24
C ASN A 685 46.21 17.89 6.27
N LYS A 686 44.91 17.92 5.97
CA LYS A 686 44.31 17.07 4.93
C LYS A 686 44.89 17.38 3.55
N ILE A 687 45.05 18.65 3.19
CA ILE A 687 45.71 19.05 1.93
C ILE A 687 47.16 18.54 1.90
N THR A 688 47.90 18.57 3.02
CA THR A 688 49.25 17.98 3.11
C THR A 688 49.24 16.47 2.84
N GLU A 689 48.29 15.74 3.42
CA GLU A 689 48.13 14.30 3.15
C GLU A 689 47.81 14.03 1.68
N GLU A 690 46.91 14.81 1.08
CA GLU A 690 46.55 14.71 -0.34
C GLU A 690 47.70 15.08 -1.28
N MET A 691 48.55 16.05 -0.91
CA MET A 691 49.78 16.39 -1.64
C MET A 691 50.82 15.27 -1.58
N GLU A 692 50.97 14.59 -0.43
CA GLU A 692 51.87 13.43 -0.31
C GLU A 692 51.33 12.23 -1.11
N GLU A 693 50.01 12.03 -1.14
CA GLU A 693 49.38 11.04 -2.01
C GLU A 693 49.58 11.39 -3.49
N LEU A 694 49.39 12.66 -3.89
CA LEU A 694 49.70 13.14 -5.25
C LEU A 694 51.16 12.86 -5.63
N ARG A 695 52.10 13.05 -4.69
CA ARG A 695 53.52 12.71 -4.87
C ARG A 695 53.71 11.23 -5.21
N LYS A 696 53.10 10.34 -4.44
CA LYS A 696 53.16 8.88 -4.67
C LYS A 696 52.51 8.48 -5.98
N ASP A 697 51.33 9.04 -6.29
CA ASP A 697 50.62 8.79 -7.54
C ASP A 697 51.47 9.22 -8.73
N ASN A 698 52.14 10.39 -8.64
CA ASN A 698 53.04 10.90 -9.66
C ASN A 698 54.33 10.06 -9.81
N GLU A 699 54.91 9.57 -8.71
CA GLU A 699 56.06 8.65 -8.73
C GLU A 699 55.71 7.28 -9.33
N SER A 700 54.44 6.87 -9.26
CA SER A 700 53.96 5.61 -9.84
C SER A 700 53.81 5.65 -11.37
N LEU A 701 53.85 6.84 -11.97
CA LEU A 701 53.85 7.01 -13.42
C LEU A 701 55.15 6.46 -14.01
N LYS A 702 55.08 5.86 -15.21
CA LYS A 702 56.30 5.45 -15.92
C LYS A 702 57.21 6.64 -16.22
N LYS A 703 56.63 7.81 -16.40
CA LYS A 703 57.34 9.10 -16.52
C LYS A 703 56.70 10.14 -15.58
N PRO A 704 57.22 10.29 -14.34
CA PRO A 704 56.71 11.27 -13.38
C PRO A 704 56.71 12.69 -13.95
N MET A 705 55.69 13.47 -13.61
CA MET A 705 55.61 14.89 -13.94
C MET A 705 56.40 15.71 -12.91
N ASP A 706 57.00 16.82 -13.35
CA ASP A 706 57.65 17.74 -12.42
C ASP A 706 56.59 18.66 -11.79
N LEU A 707 56.14 18.33 -10.57
CA LEU A 707 55.04 19.03 -9.91
C LEU A 707 55.49 20.17 -8.96
N ASN A 708 56.80 20.42 -8.80
CA ASN A 708 57.34 21.50 -7.94
C ASN A 708 56.69 21.59 -6.53
N LEU A 709 56.47 20.44 -5.87
CA LEU A 709 55.89 20.36 -4.52
C LEU A 709 56.98 20.60 -3.45
N ASP A 710 57.06 21.82 -2.93
CA ASP A 710 58.08 22.24 -1.95
C ASP A 710 57.65 21.92 -0.50
N LYS A 711 58.27 20.90 0.12
CA LYS A 711 57.97 20.50 1.51
C LYS A 711 58.28 21.60 2.52
N ASP A 712 59.27 22.46 2.25
CA ASP A 712 59.64 23.54 3.18
C ASP A 712 58.51 24.58 3.28
N LYS A 713 57.74 24.79 2.20
CA LYS A 713 56.56 25.66 2.21
C LYS A 713 55.38 25.02 2.94
N GLU A 714 55.19 23.72 2.81
CA GLU A 714 54.16 22.96 3.52
C GLU A 714 54.36 23.06 5.04
N GLU A 715 55.58 22.73 5.52
CA GLU A 715 55.96 22.87 6.93
C GLU A 715 55.86 24.34 7.39
N GLY A 716 56.25 25.28 6.52
CA GLY A 716 56.16 26.70 6.76
C GLY A 716 54.71 27.21 6.96
N VAL A 717 53.71 26.61 6.32
CA VAL A 717 52.29 26.94 6.54
C VAL A 717 51.80 26.35 7.86
N GLN A 718 52.10 25.08 8.13
CA GLN A 718 51.73 24.44 9.41
C GLN A 718 52.30 25.20 10.61
N GLN A 719 53.57 25.63 10.52
CA GLN A 719 54.18 26.43 11.56
C GLN A 719 53.45 27.76 11.77
N ASP A 720 53.16 28.51 10.71
CA ASP A 720 52.47 29.80 10.83
C ASP A 720 51.02 29.64 11.34
N GLN A 721 50.33 28.56 10.96
CA GLN A 721 48.99 28.22 11.43
C GLN A 721 48.96 27.82 12.91
N ASN A 722 49.92 27.00 13.37
CA ASN A 722 50.04 26.63 14.78
C ASN A 722 50.46 27.82 15.65
N GLU A 723 51.38 28.66 15.16
CA GLU A 723 51.73 29.90 15.85
C GLU A 723 50.55 30.88 15.91
N ALA A 724 49.70 30.95 14.87
CA ALA A 724 48.48 31.73 14.92
C ALA A 724 47.51 31.20 16.00
N LEU A 725 47.29 29.89 16.03
CA LEU A 725 46.43 29.23 17.02
C LEU A 725 46.91 29.49 18.45
N ASP A 726 48.21 29.36 18.72
CA ASP A 726 48.81 29.67 20.02
C ASP A 726 48.59 31.12 20.46
N GLN A 727 48.64 32.08 19.52
CA GLN A 727 48.41 33.49 19.82
C GLN A 727 46.93 33.80 20.08
N ILE A 728 46.01 33.10 19.40
CA ILE A 728 44.56 33.20 19.62
C ILE A 728 44.19 32.61 20.98
N ASN A 729 44.70 31.42 21.31
CA ASN A 729 44.55 30.80 22.64
C ASN A 729 45.04 31.72 23.76
N LYS A 730 46.21 32.35 23.58
CA LYS A 730 46.72 33.37 24.50
C LYS A 730 45.80 34.58 24.58
N HIS A 731 45.19 35.01 23.48
CA HIS A 731 44.27 36.14 23.46
C HIS A 731 42.97 35.86 24.25
N GLU A 732 42.41 34.66 24.12
CA GLU A 732 41.20 34.22 24.83
C GLU A 732 41.45 33.96 26.33
N GLY A 733 42.64 33.47 26.68
CA GLY A 733 43.05 33.24 28.07
C GLY A 733 43.40 34.50 28.89
N LEU A 734 43.42 35.69 28.27
CA LEU A 734 43.72 36.96 28.96
C LEU A 734 42.47 37.53 29.66
N GLU A 735 42.54 37.65 30.99
CA GLU A 735 41.49 38.30 31.81
C GLU A 735 41.16 39.72 31.31
N GLU A 736 39.92 40.18 31.50
CA GLU A 736 39.46 41.54 31.15
C GLU A 736 40.28 42.68 31.78
N SER A 737 41.02 42.38 32.86
CA SER A 737 41.91 43.28 33.60
C SER A 737 43.30 43.49 32.96
N SER A 738 43.63 42.73 31.90
CA SER A 738 44.91 42.81 31.19
C SER A 738 45.03 44.13 30.41
N SER A 739 46.25 44.68 30.30
CA SER A 739 46.46 45.96 29.61
C SER A 739 46.01 45.90 28.14
N SER A 740 45.29 46.93 27.67
CA SER A 740 44.73 47.01 26.31
C SER A 740 45.78 46.79 25.21
N GLY A 741 47.05 47.14 25.46
CA GLY A 741 48.16 46.93 24.54
C GLY A 741 48.59 45.48 24.35
N GLU A 742 48.33 44.59 25.33
CA GLU A 742 48.74 43.18 25.25
C GLU A 742 47.74 42.35 24.43
N LYS A 743 46.43 42.62 24.58
CA LYS A 743 45.37 42.06 23.72
C LYS A 743 45.52 42.52 22.26
N GLU A 744 45.86 43.78 22.03
CA GLU A 744 46.10 44.29 20.67
C GLU A 744 47.33 43.64 20.02
N LYS A 745 48.39 43.37 20.80
CA LYS A 745 49.62 42.73 20.31
C LYS A 745 49.40 41.26 19.93
N THR A 746 48.68 40.49 20.74
CA THR A 746 48.38 39.07 20.44
C THR A 746 47.49 38.94 19.21
N ALA A 747 46.43 39.75 19.11
CA ALA A 747 45.55 39.78 17.94
C ALA A 747 46.28 40.17 16.65
N LYS A 748 47.17 41.17 16.71
CA LYS A 748 47.96 41.60 15.55
C LYS A 748 48.97 40.52 15.10
N THR A 749 49.58 39.82 16.05
CA THR A 749 50.52 38.73 15.76
C THR A 749 49.80 37.54 15.13
N ALA A 750 48.63 37.16 15.65
CA ALA A 750 47.77 36.13 15.06
C ALA A 750 47.37 36.50 13.61
N SER A 751 46.88 37.71 13.38
CA SER A 751 46.52 38.21 12.03
C SER A 751 47.71 38.21 11.07
N GLN A 752 48.92 38.57 11.53
CA GLN A 752 50.14 38.51 10.70
C GLN A 752 50.49 37.08 10.31
N LYS A 753 50.41 36.14 11.25
CA LYS A 753 50.67 34.72 11.00
C LYS A 753 49.64 34.09 10.09
N GLN A 754 48.36 34.42 10.27
CA GLN A 754 47.29 34.02 9.35
C GLN A 754 47.53 34.53 7.92
N LYS A 755 47.95 35.79 7.74
CA LYS A 755 48.30 36.33 6.41
C LYS A 755 49.53 35.66 5.79
N SER A 756 50.54 35.36 6.61
CA SER A 756 51.75 34.64 6.16
C SER A 756 51.39 33.24 5.64
N ALA A 757 50.60 32.48 6.40
CA ALA A 757 50.08 31.19 5.99
C ALA A 757 49.27 31.29 4.68
N ALA A 758 48.37 32.28 4.57
CA ALA A 758 47.60 32.51 3.35
C ALA A 758 48.48 32.83 2.12
N GLN A 759 49.53 33.63 2.29
CA GLN A 759 50.44 33.98 1.21
C GLN A 759 51.22 32.75 0.72
N LYS A 760 51.76 31.95 1.64
CA LYS A 760 52.46 30.69 1.31
C LYS A 760 51.53 29.71 0.61
N MET A 761 50.28 29.58 1.05
CA MET A 761 49.27 28.76 0.35
C MET A 761 48.98 29.23 -1.08
N LYS A 762 48.90 30.55 -1.31
CA LYS A 762 48.76 31.11 -2.67
C LYS A 762 49.98 30.83 -3.55
N GLU A 763 51.19 30.94 -2.99
CA GLU A 763 52.42 30.61 -3.72
C GLU A 763 52.49 29.13 -4.10
N MET A 764 52.13 28.23 -3.17
CA MET A 764 52.06 26.79 -3.46
C MET A 764 51.01 26.50 -4.54
N SER A 765 49.84 27.12 -4.44
CA SER A 765 48.79 27.01 -5.47
C SER A 765 49.27 27.50 -6.83
N GLN A 766 49.97 28.63 -6.89
CA GLN A 766 50.53 29.14 -8.14
C GLN A 766 51.61 28.22 -8.72
N GLN A 767 52.56 27.76 -7.91
CA GLN A 767 53.63 26.85 -8.35
C GLN A 767 53.05 25.51 -8.86
N LEU A 768 52.06 24.97 -8.15
CA LEU A 768 51.38 23.74 -8.54
C LEU A 768 50.52 23.94 -9.80
N SER A 769 49.92 25.13 -9.98
CA SER A 769 49.18 25.47 -11.21
C SER A 769 50.11 25.61 -12.41
N GLU A 770 51.27 26.23 -12.23
CA GLU A 770 52.28 26.38 -13.30
C GLU A 770 52.88 25.02 -13.69
N SER A 771 53.18 24.16 -12.71
CA SER A 771 53.71 22.83 -12.93
C SER A 771 52.70 21.87 -13.56
N SER A 772 51.44 21.90 -13.11
CA SER A 772 50.36 21.10 -13.70
C SER A 772 50.00 21.55 -15.11
N ALA A 773 49.98 22.85 -15.40
CA ALA A 773 49.74 23.37 -16.75
C ALA A 773 50.89 23.01 -17.71
N GLY A 774 52.15 23.16 -17.28
CA GLY A 774 53.32 22.76 -18.07
C GLY A 774 53.43 21.24 -18.29
N GLY A 775 52.95 20.45 -17.32
CA GLY A 775 52.88 18.99 -17.40
C GLY A 775 51.72 18.47 -18.27
N ALA A 776 50.57 19.16 -18.28
CA ALA A 776 49.38 18.79 -19.06
C ALA A 776 49.51 19.15 -20.54
N SER A 777 50.14 20.29 -20.87
CA SER A 777 50.38 20.70 -22.25
C SER A 777 51.53 19.95 -22.93
N GLY A 778 52.28 19.11 -22.19
CA GLY A 778 53.52 18.54 -22.68
C GLY A 778 54.46 19.64 -23.12
N GLY A 779 55.00 20.43 -22.17
CA GLY A 779 55.90 21.56 -22.43
C GLY A 779 57.15 21.29 -23.28
N SER A 780 57.31 20.08 -23.84
CA SER A 780 58.15 19.84 -25.00
C SER A 780 57.53 20.51 -26.22
N SER A 781 58.20 21.56 -26.72
CA SER A 781 57.85 22.14 -28.02
C SER A 781 57.70 21.04 -29.08
N VAL A 782 56.84 21.23 -30.08
CA VAL A 782 56.72 20.30 -31.22
C VAL A 782 58.11 19.92 -31.80
N ALA A 783 59.12 20.80 -31.62
CA ALA A 783 60.52 20.57 -31.96
C ALA A 783 61.21 19.44 -31.18
N GLU A 784 60.94 19.30 -29.88
CA GLU A 784 61.48 18.20 -29.07
C GLU A 784 60.87 16.85 -29.46
N ASP A 785 59.55 16.82 -29.68
CA ASP A 785 58.89 15.59 -30.14
C ASP A 785 59.36 15.22 -31.56
N ALA A 786 59.60 16.19 -32.44
CA ALA A 786 60.20 15.96 -33.76
C ALA A 786 61.66 15.47 -33.67
N GLU A 787 62.45 15.98 -32.73
CA GLU A 787 63.83 15.52 -32.51
C GLU A 787 63.86 14.07 -32.00
N MET A 788 63.01 13.73 -31.03
CA MET A 788 62.86 12.35 -30.57
C MET A 788 62.40 11.43 -31.70
N LEU A 789 61.41 11.87 -32.48
CA LEU A 789 60.92 11.11 -33.63
C LEU A 789 62.06 10.86 -34.65
N ARG A 790 62.89 11.87 -34.93
CA ARG A 790 64.08 11.70 -35.78
C ARG A 790 65.04 10.64 -35.25
N GLN A 791 65.33 10.64 -33.95
CA GLN A 791 66.20 9.64 -33.32
C GLN A 791 65.59 8.23 -33.38
N ILE A 792 64.28 8.11 -33.15
CA ILE A 792 63.55 6.85 -33.27
C ILE A 792 63.63 6.34 -34.71
N LEU A 793 63.38 7.21 -35.69
CA LEU A 793 63.45 6.89 -37.11
C LEU A 793 64.86 6.41 -37.50
N GLU A 794 65.92 7.08 -37.04
CA GLU A 794 67.31 6.67 -37.29
C GLU A 794 67.60 5.26 -36.72
N ASN A 795 67.17 4.99 -35.49
CA ASN A 795 67.34 3.68 -34.85
C ASN A 795 66.52 2.59 -35.57
N LEU A 796 65.30 2.91 -36.00
CA LEU A 796 64.43 1.99 -36.74
C LEU A 796 64.97 1.67 -38.13
N VAL A 797 65.48 2.68 -38.85
CA VAL A 797 66.14 2.49 -40.16
C VAL A 797 67.41 1.65 -39.99
N THR A 798 68.20 1.90 -38.95
CA THR A 798 69.37 1.09 -38.61
C THR A 798 68.99 -0.36 -38.31
N PHE A 799 67.92 -0.56 -37.55
CA PHE A 799 67.35 -1.89 -37.30
C PHE A 799 66.95 -2.57 -38.61
N SER A 800 66.22 -1.87 -39.49
CA SER A 800 65.77 -2.42 -40.78
C SER A 800 66.94 -2.86 -41.66
N PHE A 801 68.00 -2.04 -41.79
CA PHE A 801 69.19 -2.40 -42.56
C PHE A 801 69.93 -3.61 -41.99
N LYS A 802 70.04 -3.72 -40.66
CA LYS A 802 70.65 -4.91 -40.04
C LYS A 802 69.79 -6.16 -40.24
N GLN A 803 68.46 -6.01 -40.20
CA GLN A 803 67.53 -7.10 -40.48
C GLN A 803 67.59 -7.53 -41.95
N GLU A 804 67.76 -6.59 -42.89
CA GLU A 804 67.97 -6.84 -44.32
C GLU A 804 69.27 -7.61 -44.56
N SER A 805 70.38 -7.16 -43.96
CA SER A 805 71.66 -7.86 -44.05
C SER A 805 71.57 -9.28 -43.49
N LEU A 806 70.81 -9.50 -42.41
CA LEU A 806 70.61 -10.82 -41.83
C LEU A 806 69.72 -11.70 -42.72
N TYR A 807 68.70 -11.12 -43.33
CA TYR A 807 67.83 -11.76 -44.31
C TYR A 807 68.62 -12.20 -45.55
N ASP A 808 69.48 -11.35 -46.11
CA ASP A 808 70.30 -11.67 -47.27
C ASP A 808 71.21 -12.87 -46.98
N VAL A 809 71.93 -12.83 -45.84
CA VAL A 809 72.81 -13.92 -45.39
C VAL A 809 72.03 -15.22 -45.20
N LEU A 810 70.84 -15.17 -44.62
CA LEU A 810 70.01 -16.37 -44.42
C LEU A 810 69.39 -16.88 -45.74
N SER A 811 69.05 -15.99 -46.66
CA SER A 811 68.46 -16.32 -47.96
C SER A 811 69.46 -16.97 -48.93
N GLU A 812 70.74 -16.61 -48.81
CA GLU A 812 71.85 -17.18 -49.57
C GLU A 812 72.42 -18.47 -48.94
N ALA A 813 72.10 -18.76 -47.67
CA ALA A 813 72.65 -19.90 -46.95
C ALA A 813 72.12 -21.25 -47.47
N GLU A 814 72.81 -21.86 -48.43
CA GLU A 814 72.60 -23.26 -48.81
C GLU A 814 73.11 -24.21 -47.73
N ARG A 815 72.22 -24.75 -46.88
CA ARG A 815 72.39 -25.94 -46.01
C ARG A 815 73.69 -26.10 -45.19
N ASP A 816 74.54 -25.10 -45.06
CA ASP A 816 75.80 -25.21 -44.32
C ASP A 816 75.63 -24.73 -42.87
N MET A 817 75.66 -25.70 -41.95
CA MET A 817 75.34 -25.59 -40.51
C MET A 817 76.20 -24.63 -39.64
N PRO A 818 77.44 -24.21 -39.97
CA PRO A 818 78.27 -23.43 -39.03
C PRO A 818 77.83 -21.98 -38.76
N GLN A 819 77.11 -21.33 -39.70
CA GLN A 819 76.69 -19.92 -39.56
C GLN A 819 75.35 -19.75 -38.84
N PHE A 820 74.64 -20.86 -38.59
CA PHE A 820 73.26 -20.83 -38.11
C PHE A 820 73.12 -20.28 -36.68
N SER A 821 74.02 -20.71 -35.79
CA SER A 821 74.07 -20.22 -34.41
C SER A 821 74.39 -18.74 -34.32
N ARG A 822 75.17 -18.22 -35.28
CA ARG A 822 75.48 -16.80 -35.40
C ARG A 822 74.24 -16.01 -35.83
N ILE A 823 73.50 -16.49 -36.84
CA ILE A 823 72.27 -15.84 -37.32
C ILE A 823 71.20 -15.78 -36.22
N VAL A 824 70.99 -16.86 -35.48
CA VAL A 824 70.03 -16.88 -34.35
C VAL A 824 70.44 -15.89 -33.25
N ARG A 825 71.74 -15.80 -32.92
CA ARG A 825 72.24 -14.82 -31.95
C ARG A 825 72.07 -13.39 -32.44
N GLU A 826 72.42 -13.10 -33.69
CA GLU A 826 72.26 -11.78 -34.29
C GLU A 826 70.78 -11.37 -34.38
N GLN A 827 69.87 -12.31 -34.72
CA GLN A 827 68.42 -12.08 -34.68
C GLN A 827 67.92 -11.77 -33.27
N GLN A 828 68.44 -12.44 -32.25
CA GLN A 828 68.10 -12.17 -30.85
C GLN A 828 68.64 -10.81 -30.38
N GLU A 829 69.85 -10.43 -30.80
CA GLU A 829 70.40 -9.09 -30.54
C GLU A 829 69.54 -8.00 -31.20
N LEU A 830 69.10 -8.22 -32.45
CA LEU A 830 68.18 -7.30 -33.14
C LEU A 830 66.84 -7.17 -32.43
N ARG A 831 66.30 -8.28 -31.92
CA ARG A 831 65.09 -8.26 -31.07
C ARG A 831 65.27 -7.35 -29.85
N GLY A 832 66.41 -7.43 -29.17
CA GLY A 832 66.73 -6.57 -28.03
C GLY A 832 66.93 -5.10 -28.43
N LEU A 833 67.55 -4.83 -29.58
CA LEU A 833 67.68 -3.46 -30.10
C LEU A 833 66.33 -2.83 -30.45
N PHE A 834 65.41 -3.62 -30.99
CA PHE A 834 64.05 -3.17 -31.30
C PHE A 834 63.25 -2.81 -30.05
N GLU A 835 63.55 -3.41 -28.89
CA GLU A 835 62.94 -3.06 -27.61
C GLU A 835 63.18 -1.60 -27.21
N HIS A 836 64.37 -1.06 -27.49
CA HIS A 836 64.64 0.36 -27.28
C HIS A 836 63.86 1.27 -28.23
N VAL A 837 63.60 0.80 -29.46
CA VAL A 837 62.77 1.53 -30.44
C VAL A 837 61.31 1.52 -30.00
N ASP A 838 60.80 0.35 -29.56
CA ASP A 838 59.46 0.19 -28.99
C ASP A 838 59.27 1.10 -27.76
N ASP A 839 60.16 1.08 -26.77
CA ASP A 839 60.06 1.92 -25.58
C ASP A 839 60.04 3.42 -25.91
N SER A 840 60.84 3.82 -26.90
CA SER A 840 60.89 5.21 -27.37
C SER A 840 59.60 5.61 -28.09
N LEU A 841 59.06 4.72 -28.93
CA LEU A 841 57.77 4.91 -29.60
C LEU A 841 56.61 4.93 -28.61
N PHE A 842 56.63 4.06 -27.61
CA PHE A 842 55.66 4.04 -26.52
C PHE A 842 55.67 5.39 -25.78
N ALA A 843 56.85 5.88 -25.40
CA ALA A 843 57.00 7.17 -24.75
C ALA A 843 56.45 8.34 -25.60
N LEU A 844 56.70 8.33 -26.91
CA LEU A 844 56.19 9.35 -27.83
C LEU A 844 54.67 9.21 -28.03
N SER A 845 54.16 7.97 -28.04
CA SER A 845 52.72 7.68 -28.13
C SER A 845 51.92 8.20 -26.94
N LEU A 846 52.54 8.40 -25.77
CA LEU A 846 51.89 9.02 -24.62
C LEU A 846 51.70 10.54 -24.78
N ARG A 847 52.31 11.15 -25.80
CA ARG A 847 52.25 12.59 -26.08
C ARG A 847 51.46 12.88 -27.34
N GLN A 848 51.63 12.05 -28.38
CA GLN A 848 50.95 12.21 -29.66
C GLN A 848 49.97 11.06 -29.90
N ALA A 849 48.68 11.38 -30.05
CA ALA A 849 47.63 10.38 -30.25
C ALA A 849 47.55 9.79 -31.65
N GLU A 850 48.17 10.44 -32.64
CA GLU A 850 48.28 9.92 -34.00
C GLU A 850 49.21 8.69 -34.08
N LEU A 851 50.06 8.46 -33.07
CA LEU A 851 51.08 7.40 -33.04
C LEU A 851 50.60 6.04 -32.52
N SER A 852 49.30 5.78 -32.32
CA SER A 852 48.91 4.62 -31.49
C SER A 852 48.65 3.31 -32.25
N GLU A 853 47.62 3.21 -33.09
CA GLU A 853 47.15 1.90 -33.56
C GLU A 853 48.06 1.30 -34.64
N PHE A 854 48.37 2.09 -35.68
CA PHE A 854 49.26 1.63 -36.74
C PHE A 854 50.64 1.27 -36.20
N VAL A 855 51.20 2.10 -35.32
CA VAL A 855 52.51 1.85 -34.70
C VAL A 855 52.46 0.62 -33.80
N ASN A 856 51.47 0.48 -32.91
CA ASN A 856 51.33 -0.71 -32.06
C ASN A 856 51.14 -1.98 -32.89
N GLU A 857 50.38 -1.91 -34.00
CA GLU A 857 50.19 -3.01 -34.94
C GLU A 857 51.52 -3.39 -35.62
N GLN A 858 52.26 -2.43 -36.17
CA GLN A 858 53.55 -2.70 -36.81
C GLN A 858 54.61 -3.18 -35.81
N ILE A 859 54.66 -2.65 -34.58
CA ILE A 859 55.53 -3.14 -33.50
C ILE A 859 55.16 -4.60 -33.16
N THR A 860 53.87 -4.90 -33.06
CA THR A 860 53.38 -6.26 -32.81
C THR A 860 53.76 -7.20 -33.96
N GLU A 861 53.66 -6.75 -35.22
CA GLU A 861 54.13 -7.50 -36.38
C GLU A 861 55.63 -7.78 -36.31
N VAL A 862 56.45 -6.78 -35.95
CA VAL A 862 57.89 -6.97 -35.79
C VAL A 862 58.18 -8.03 -34.74
N TYR A 863 57.65 -7.91 -33.52
CA TYR A 863 57.90 -8.90 -32.46
C TYR A 863 57.39 -10.30 -32.84
N TYR A 864 56.16 -10.40 -33.35
CA TYR A 864 55.57 -11.66 -33.76
C TYR A 864 56.44 -12.37 -34.80
N ASN A 865 56.86 -11.65 -35.84
CA ASN A 865 57.64 -12.23 -36.93
C ASN A 865 59.11 -12.49 -36.53
N ILE A 866 59.71 -11.69 -35.63
CA ILE A 866 61.02 -12.00 -35.05
C ILE A 866 60.96 -13.30 -34.23
N ASP A 867 59.97 -13.40 -33.33
CA ASP A 867 59.80 -14.58 -32.46
C ASP A 867 59.53 -15.84 -33.31
N LYS A 868 58.71 -15.71 -34.36
CA LYS A 868 58.46 -16.78 -35.33
C LYS A 868 59.67 -17.15 -36.16
N SER A 869 60.47 -16.17 -36.54
CA SER A 869 61.74 -16.40 -37.22
C SER A 869 62.67 -17.19 -36.31
N LEU A 870 62.85 -16.78 -35.05
CA LEU A 870 63.70 -17.48 -34.08
C LEU A 870 63.22 -18.90 -33.81
N GLU A 871 61.91 -19.12 -33.66
CA GLU A 871 61.28 -20.44 -33.49
C GLU A 871 61.53 -21.32 -34.72
N SER A 872 61.20 -20.82 -35.91
CA SER A 872 61.38 -21.56 -37.18
C SER A 872 62.84 -21.89 -37.42
N LEU A 873 63.74 -20.96 -37.09
CA LEU A 873 65.18 -21.19 -37.17
C LEU A 873 65.61 -22.26 -36.17
N ALA A 874 65.20 -22.19 -34.90
CA ALA A 874 65.51 -23.23 -33.92
C ALA A 874 65.07 -24.64 -34.35
N GLU A 875 63.95 -24.73 -35.10
CA GLU A 875 63.43 -25.98 -35.68
C GLU A 875 64.07 -26.37 -37.04
N SER A 876 65.10 -25.66 -37.50
CA SER A 876 65.75 -25.84 -38.81
C SER A 876 64.83 -25.62 -40.03
N GLN A 877 63.73 -24.88 -39.85
CA GLN A 877 62.79 -24.47 -40.90
C GLN A 877 63.24 -23.15 -41.55
N ILE A 878 64.33 -23.21 -42.32
CA ILE A 878 65.02 -22.03 -42.87
C ILE A 878 64.11 -21.18 -43.77
N TYR A 879 63.37 -21.81 -44.70
CA TYR A 879 62.50 -21.08 -45.63
C TYR A 879 61.38 -20.30 -44.92
N GLN A 880 60.80 -20.89 -43.87
CA GLN A 880 59.81 -20.24 -43.02
C GLN A 880 60.45 -19.10 -42.22
N GLY A 881 61.63 -19.32 -41.64
CA GLY A 881 62.40 -18.29 -40.95
C GLY A 881 62.70 -17.06 -41.84
N VAL A 882 63.19 -17.29 -43.06
CA VAL A 882 63.42 -16.25 -44.08
C VAL A 882 62.12 -15.48 -44.40
N SER A 883 61.00 -16.19 -44.55
CA SER A 883 59.70 -15.55 -44.79
C SER A 883 59.30 -14.63 -43.65
N TYR A 884 59.50 -15.05 -42.39
CA TYR A 884 59.19 -14.22 -41.24
C TYR A 884 60.12 -13.01 -41.14
N GLN A 885 61.42 -13.16 -41.40
CA GLN A 885 62.34 -12.01 -41.47
C GLN A 885 61.92 -10.98 -42.53
N LYS A 886 61.38 -11.42 -43.68
CA LYS A 886 60.83 -10.52 -44.69
C LYS A 886 59.63 -9.72 -44.18
N TYR A 887 58.76 -10.34 -43.38
CA TYR A 887 57.66 -9.63 -42.73
C TYR A 887 58.15 -8.63 -41.67
N VAL A 888 59.21 -8.96 -40.91
CA VAL A 888 59.86 -8.01 -40.00
C VAL A 888 60.36 -6.78 -40.76
N LEU A 889 61.01 -6.98 -41.90
CA LEU A 889 61.52 -5.89 -42.74
C LEU A 889 60.38 -5.04 -43.34
N THR A 890 59.29 -5.69 -43.77
CA THR A 890 58.10 -4.99 -44.28
C THR A 890 57.46 -4.11 -43.20
N ALA A 891 57.27 -4.65 -41.99
CA ALA A 891 56.67 -3.92 -40.88
C ALA A 891 57.57 -2.77 -40.40
N SER A 892 58.88 -2.99 -40.35
CA SER A 892 59.86 -1.96 -39.96
C SER A 892 59.94 -0.82 -40.96
N ASN A 893 59.89 -1.12 -42.26
CA ASN A 893 59.86 -0.10 -43.31
C ASN A 893 58.54 0.66 -43.33
N SER A 894 57.42 -0.02 -43.13
CA SER A 894 56.09 0.62 -43.03
C SER A 894 56.04 1.58 -41.83
N LEU A 895 56.63 1.16 -40.70
CA LEU A 895 56.75 2.00 -39.52
C LEU A 895 57.69 3.20 -39.77
N ALA A 896 58.82 3.00 -40.45
CA ALA A 896 59.74 4.08 -40.78
C ALA A 896 59.12 5.11 -41.74
N ASP A 897 58.37 4.66 -42.75
CA ASP A 897 57.65 5.52 -43.68
C ASP A 897 56.58 6.36 -42.96
N PHE A 898 55.78 5.73 -42.10
CA PHE A 898 54.78 6.43 -41.30
C PHE A 898 55.40 7.48 -40.38
N LEU A 899 56.49 7.13 -39.67
CA LEU A 899 57.21 8.07 -38.80
C LEU A 899 57.84 9.21 -39.61
N ALA A 900 58.42 8.94 -40.78
CA ALA A 900 58.97 9.97 -41.66
C ALA A 900 57.89 10.96 -42.11
N ASN A 901 56.72 10.47 -42.53
CA ASN A 901 55.58 11.31 -42.90
C ASN A 901 55.09 12.17 -41.73
N LEU A 902 55.02 11.60 -40.53
CA LEU A 902 54.64 12.34 -39.33
C LEU A 902 55.68 13.42 -38.99
N LEU A 903 56.96 13.11 -39.10
CA LEU A 903 58.06 14.06 -38.89
C LEU A 903 58.04 15.20 -39.90
N ASP A 904 57.75 14.90 -41.17
CA ASP A 904 57.59 15.91 -42.22
C ASP A 904 56.39 16.82 -41.94
N ASN A 905 55.25 16.26 -41.53
CA ASN A 905 54.09 17.04 -41.12
C ASN A 905 54.40 17.96 -39.92
N MET A 906 55.16 17.47 -38.93
CA MET A 906 55.60 18.26 -37.78
C MET A 906 56.59 19.38 -38.18
N ASN A 907 57.55 19.08 -39.06
CA ASN A 907 58.54 20.06 -39.54
C ASN A 907 57.91 21.14 -40.43
N GLN A 908 56.95 20.77 -41.29
CA GLN A 908 56.16 21.71 -42.10
C GLN A 908 55.32 22.62 -41.21
N GLY A 909 54.73 22.08 -40.13
CA GLY A 909 54.04 22.86 -39.11
C GLY A 909 54.95 23.84 -38.35
N MET A 910 56.23 23.50 -38.18
CA MET A 910 57.23 24.37 -37.53
C MET A 910 57.83 25.43 -38.45
N GLN A 911 58.00 25.16 -39.74
CA GLN A 911 58.54 26.14 -40.70
C GLN A 911 57.63 27.36 -40.92
N MET A 912 56.38 27.31 -40.47
CA MET A 912 55.43 28.43 -40.53
C MET A 912 55.29 29.24 -39.22
N GLY A 913 56.09 28.96 -38.18
CA GLY A 913 55.89 29.55 -36.85
C GLY A 913 57.15 30.07 -36.17
N GLN A 914 57.54 31.31 -36.46
CA GLN A 914 58.39 32.12 -35.57
C GLN A 914 57.66 33.42 -35.23
N GLY A 915 56.89 33.38 -34.14
CA GLY A 915 56.16 34.53 -33.57
C GLY A 915 55.37 34.10 -32.33
N GLU A 916 55.81 34.54 -31.15
CA GLU A 916 55.18 34.26 -29.84
C GLU A 916 53.74 34.80 -29.76
N GLY A 917 52.84 34.01 -29.17
CA GLY A 917 51.51 34.46 -28.73
C GLY A 917 50.61 33.32 -28.25
N GLN A 918 50.33 33.31 -26.94
CA GLN A 918 49.38 32.42 -26.25
C GLN A 918 48.00 32.38 -26.91
N SER A 919 47.49 31.18 -27.17
CA SER A 919 46.13 30.91 -27.64
C SER A 919 45.20 30.55 -26.49
N GLY A 920 44.21 31.40 -26.23
CA GLY A 920 42.99 31.05 -25.50
C GLY A 920 41.92 30.58 -26.48
N GLU A 921 41.18 29.55 -26.08
CA GLU A 921 40.04 28.96 -26.78
C GLU A 921 38.82 29.89 -26.79
N GLY A 922 38.05 29.82 -27.89
CA GLY A 922 36.74 30.46 -27.98
C GLY A 922 36.40 31.06 -29.35
N PHE A 923 36.82 30.46 -30.47
CA PHE A 923 36.29 30.78 -31.81
C PHE A 923 36.76 29.72 -32.83
N GLN A 924 35.85 28.97 -33.49
CA GLN A 924 36.21 27.91 -34.48
C GLN A 924 36.54 28.44 -35.89
N LEU A 925 36.58 29.76 -36.05
CA LEU A 925 36.94 30.40 -37.32
C LEU A 925 38.32 30.03 -37.87
N PRO A 926 39.36 29.74 -37.05
CA PRO A 926 40.63 29.22 -37.52
C PRO A 926 40.50 27.86 -38.22
N ASP A 927 39.60 26.99 -37.77
CA ASP A 927 39.37 25.67 -38.37
C ASP A 927 38.62 25.79 -39.69
N ILE A 928 37.65 26.70 -39.78
CA ILE A 928 36.97 27.04 -41.03
C ILE A 928 37.97 27.61 -42.04
N ILE A 929 38.88 28.50 -41.61
CA ILE A 929 39.95 29.06 -42.46
C ILE A 929 40.91 27.97 -42.94
N LYS A 930 41.30 27.05 -42.04
CA LYS A 930 42.23 25.97 -42.39
C LYS A 930 41.61 25.04 -43.43
N LYS A 931 40.40 24.54 -43.17
CA LYS A 931 39.67 23.70 -44.13
C LYS A 931 39.37 24.42 -45.45
N GLN A 932 39.04 25.72 -45.42
CA GLN A 932 38.87 26.53 -46.63
C GLN A 932 40.19 26.75 -47.39
N GLY A 933 41.32 26.74 -46.70
CA GLY A 933 42.68 26.71 -47.26
C GLY A 933 43.00 25.38 -47.93
N ASP A 934 42.71 24.26 -47.26
CA ASP A 934 42.91 22.90 -47.80
C ASP A 934 42.06 22.69 -49.08
N LEU A 935 40.84 23.22 -49.10
CA LEU A 935 39.92 23.17 -50.25
C LEU A 935 40.45 23.98 -51.44
N LYS A 936 41.10 25.11 -51.18
CA LYS A 936 41.82 25.89 -52.20
C LYS A 936 43.02 25.11 -52.74
N GLU A 937 43.80 24.46 -51.89
CA GLU A 937 44.99 23.71 -52.31
C GLU A 937 44.62 22.48 -53.16
N LYS A 938 43.55 21.76 -52.79
CA LYS A 938 42.94 20.70 -53.62
C LYS A 938 42.51 21.24 -55.00
N MET A 939 41.88 22.42 -55.06
CA MET A 939 41.47 23.03 -56.34
C MET A 939 42.62 23.60 -57.18
N ASP A 940 43.64 24.19 -56.55
CA ASP A 940 44.86 24.65 -57.25
C ASP A 940 45.61 23.46 -57.87
N GLY A 941 45.57 22.28 -57.22
CA GLY A 941 46.06 21.01 -57.77
C GLY A 941 45.27 20.52 -59.00
N MET A 942 43.94 20.70 -59.01
CA MET A 942 43.10 20.39 -60.18
C MET A 942 43.24 21.39 -61.33
N GLY A 943 43.55 22.66 -61.06
CA GLY A 943 43.71 23.70 -62.08
C GLY A 943 44.98 23.55 -62.95
N GLN A 944 45.93 22.71 -62.54
CA GLN A 944 47.22 22.50 -63.23
C GLN A 944 47.23 21.34 -64.23
N SER A 945 46.17 20.54 -64.35
CA SER A 945 46.07 19.45 -65.34
C SER A 945 45.75 19.91 -66.77
N GLY A 946 45.66 21.24 -67.01
CA GLY A 946 45.34 21.82 -68.32
C GLY A 946 46.51 22.42 -69.12
N GLN A 947 47.77 22.37 -68.66
CA GLN A 947 48.92 22.89 -69.41
C GLN A 947 50.05 21.88 -69.51
N GLY A 948 50.17 21.27 -70.69
CA GLY A 948 51.17 20.26 -70.99
C GLY A 948 52.62 20.74 -70.87
N LYS A 949 53.48 19.84 -70.40
CA LYS A 949 54.92 19.82 -70.68
C LYS A 949 55.47 18.37 -70.65
N PRO A 950 56.64 18.13 -71.28
CA PRO A 950 56.97 16.90 -71.97
C PRO A 950 57.83 15.93 -71.15
N GLN A 951 57.83 14.71 -71.68
CA GLN A 951 58.60 13.52 -71.33
C GLN A 951 60.07 13.78 -70.93
N SER A 952 60.46 13.24 -69.78
CA SER A 952 61.82 13.22 -69.24
C SER A 952 62.67 12.09 -69.84
N GLY A 953 63.94 12.38 -70.08
CA GLY A 953 64.99 11.39 -70.33
C GLY A 953 66.37 12.02 -70.23
N GLY A 954 67.23 11.45 -69.39
CA GLY A 954 68.70 11.56 -69.51
C GLY A 954 69.47 12.36 -68.45
N GLU A 955 70.17 11.61 -67.61
CA GLU A 955 71.29 11.89 -66.69
C GLU A 955 72.13 13.20 -66.82
N GLY A 956 72.61 13.69 -65.67
CA GLY A 956 74.03 14.08 -65.51
C GLY A 956 74.38 15.47 -64.93
N LYS A 957 74.92 15.47 -63.69
CA LYS A 957 75.90 16.40 -63.07
C LYS A 957 75.62 17.92 -62.95
N GLY A 958 75.66 18.41 -61.70
CA GLY A 958 76.71 19.34 -61.23
C GLY A 958 76.35 20.80 -60.89
N LYS A 959 76.54 21.14 -59.60
CA LYS A 959 77.03 22.41 -59.00
C LYS A 959 76.29 23.76 -59.19
N SER A 960 75.92 24.34 -58.04
CA SER A 960 76.26 25.69 -57.51
C SER A 960 75.85 26.96 -58.29
N GLY A 961 75.25 27.92 -57.59
CA GLY A 961 75.54 29.35 -57.79
C GLY A 961 74.36 30.32 -57.74
N GLU A 962 74.53 31.38 -56.95
CA GLU A 962 73.69 32.56 -56.71
C GLU A 962 73.33 33.40 -57.96
N GLY A 963 72.35 34.31 -57.81
CA GLY A 963 72.46 35.65 -58.43
C GLY A 963 71.24 36.21 -59.16
N GLN A 964 70.51 37.10 -58.47
CA GLN A 964 70.20 38.50 -58.84
C GLN A 964 69.47 38.91 -60.15
N GLN A 965 68.40 39.69 -59.93
CA GLN A 965 68.10 41.05 -60.46
C GLN A 965 67.40 41.32 -61.82
N GLU A 966 66.26 42.03 -61.68
CA GLU A 966 65.89 43.35 -62.27
C GLU A 966 65.24 43.55 -63.67
N GLY A 967 64.30 44.53 -63.68
CA GLY A 967 63.83 45.38 -64.80
C GLY A 967 62.38 45.10 -65.25
N GLU A 968 61.31 45.83 -64.87
CA GLU A 968 60.93 47.24 -65.18
C GLU A 968 61.14 47.63 -66.66
N GLN A 969 60.29 48.35 -67.41
CA GLN A 969 59.03 49.08 -67.21
C GLN A 969 58.53 49.57 -68.60
N GLY A 970 57.30 50.07 -68.69
CA GLY A 970 56.86 51.05 -69.71
C GLY A 970 55.53 50.67 -70.39
N SER A 971 54.36 51.03 -69.85
CA SER A 971 53.68 52.34 -69.90
C SER A 971 53.23 52.78 -71.29
N ASP A 972 51.91 52.85 -71.51
CA ASP A 972 51.27 54.09 -71.96
C ASP A 972 49.76 54.09 -71.62
N GLY A 973 49.32 55.18 -70.99
CA GLY A 973 47.94 55.41 -70.59
C GLY A 973 47.13 56.17 -71.64
N LYS A 974 45.82 56.31 -71.38
CA LYS A 974 44.97 57.28 -72.05
C LYS A 974 44.14 58.07 -71.05
N GLN A 975 44.13 59.38 -71.28
CA GLN A 975 43.45 60.43 -70.54
C GLN A 975 42.10 60.75 -71.22
N GLY A 976 41.05 61.01 -70.43
CA GLY A 976 40.14 62.15 -70.68
C GLY A 976 38.71 61.92 -71.22
N ASN A 977 37.75 62.12 -70.31
CA ASN A 977 36.54 62.98 -70.38
C ASN A 977 35.12 62.47 -70.73
N GLU A 978 34.29 62.41 -69.66
CA GLU A 978 32.96 63.00 -69.40
C GLU A 978 31.77 62.95 -70.41
N GLY A 979 30.61 62.45 -69.91
CA GLY A 979 29.42 63.31 -69.73
C GLY A 979 28.04 62.88 -70.28
N GLN A 980 27.07 62.69 -69.35
CA GLN A 980 25.57 62.69 -69.46
C GLN A 980 24.88 61.47 -70.12
N GLY A 981 23.85 60.79 -69.59
CA GLY A 981 23.01 60.94 -68.39
C GLY A 981 21.54 61.31 -68.70
N LYS A 982 20.60 60.33 -68.73
CA LYS A 982 19.23 60.40 -68.13
C LYS A 982 18.32 59.19 -68.45
N LYS A 983 17.70 58.65 -67.37
CA LYS A 983 16.31 58.18 -67.11
C LYS A 983 15.47 57.63 -68.28
N GLY A 984 14.69 56.55 -68.16
CA GLY A 984 14.23 55.75 -67.03
C GLY A 984 12.84 55.20 -67.37
N GLU A 985 12.40 54.11 -66.75
CA GLU A 985 10.97 53.86 -66.48
C GLU A 985 10.80 52.67 -65.53
N ASN A 986 9.77 52.78 -64.68
CA ASN A 986 9.48 51.96 -63.52
C ASN A 986 8.00 51.55 -63.61
N GLY A 987 7.68 50.33 -63.17
CA GLY A 987 6.42 49.99 -62.51
C GLY A 987 5.25 49.55 -63.38
N THR A 988 4.75 48.33 -63.13
CA THR A 988 3.39 48.14 -62.57
C THR A 988 3.20 46.72 -62.03
N ASP A 989 2.52 46.68 -60.89
CA ASP A 989 2.17 45.54 -60.05
C ASP A 989 1.03 44.65 -60.61
N GLY A 990 1.06 43.37 -60.22
CA GLY A 990 0.04 42.75 -59.34
C GLY A 990 -1.35 42.33 -59.87
N GLN A 991 -1.60 41.02 -59.88
CA GLN A 991 -2.84 40.28 -59.52
C GLN A 991 -2.57 38.78 -59.82
N GLY A 992 -2.95 37.75 -59.06
CA GLY A 992 -3.96 37.59 -58.01
C GLY A 992 -4.88 36.41 -58.37
N GLU A 993 -4.67 35.27 -57.69
CA GLU A 993 -5.46 34.01 -57.55
C GLU A 993 -6.66 33.64 -58.47
N GLY A 994 -6.76 32.35 -58.81
CA GLY A 994 -8.07 31.73 -59.13
C GLY A 994 -8.11 30.37 -59.87
N ASN A 995 -8.07 29.28 -59.10
CA ASN A 995 -8.92 28.07 -59.16
C ASN A 995 -8.96 27.07 -60.37
N LYS A 996 -8.92 25.78 -59.97
CA LYS A 996 -9.41 24.50 -60.56
C LYS A 996 -9.89 24.41 -62.02
N GLY A 997 -9.39 23.38 -62.74
CA GLY A 997 -10.07 22.79 -63.89
C GLY A 997 -9.27 21.71 -64.65
N GLU A 998 -9.92 20.59 -64.94
CA GLU A 998 -9.46 19.32 -65.53
C GLU A 998 -9.10 19.33 -67.04
N ARG A 999 -8.40 18.25 -67.47
CA ARG A 999 -8.39 17.57 -68.80
C ARG A 999 -7.63 18.21 -69.99
N GLY A 1000 -6.58 17.50 -70.41
CA GLY A 1000 -6.72 16.50 -71.47
C GLY A 1000 -6.17 16.79 -72.88
N GLN A 1001 -5.43 15.80 -73.38
CA GLN A 1001 -5.25 15.35 -74.77
C GLN A 1001 -4.19 15.99 -75.69
N GLY A 1002 -3.36 15.09 -76.25
CA GLY A 1002 -3.12 15.06 -77.70
C GLY A 1002 -1.69 14.82 -78.18
N LYS A 1003 -1.29 13.54 -78.32
CA LYS A 1003 -0.82 12.85 -79.55
C LYS A 1003 0.49 13.37 -80.18
N ASN A 1004 1.54 12.54 -80.15
CA ASN A 1004 1.93 11.52 -81.16
C ASN A 1004 2.46 12.16 -82.47
N GLY A 1005 3.57 11.73 -83.05
CA GLY A 1005 4.43 10.58 -82.76
C GLY A 1005 5.29 10.25 -83.98
N GLU A 1006 6.17 9.26 -83.79
CA GLU A 1006 6.75 8.34 -84.79
C GLU A 1006 7.61 8.95 -85.93
N GLY A 1007 8.73 8.39 -86.35
CA GLY A 1007 9.35 7.11 -86.02
C GLY A 1007 10.26 6.68 -87.19
N LYS A 1008 11.36 5.99 -86.84
CA LYS A 1008 12.13 4.98 -87.60
C LYS A 1008 12.60 5.29 -89.02
N THR A 1009 13.91 5.14 -89.24
CA THR A 1009 14.61 3.97 -89.84
C THR A 1009 16.09 4.35 -89.93
N GLY A 1010 17.08 3.55 -89.53
CA GLY A 1010 17.40 2.20 -90.00
C GLY A 1010 18.73 2.32 -90.76
N GLY A 1011 19.80 1.74 -90.20
CA GLY A 1011 21.19 2.02 -90.57
C GLY A 1011 21.68 1.43 -91.90
N ASP A 1012 22.85 1.87 -92.33
CA ASP A 1012 24.05 1.04 -92.56
C ASP A 1012 25.25 1.96 -92.87
N GLY A 1013 26.45 1.49 -92.50
CA GLY A 1013 27.66 2.30 -92.38
C GLY A 1013 28.51 2.47 -93.64
N GLU A 1014 29.53 3.33 -93.50
CA GLU A 1014 30.93 3.20 -93.97
C GLU A 1014 31.63 4.55 -93.71
N GLY A 1015 32.88 4.50 -93.22
CA GLY A 1015 33.61 5.68 -92.74
C GLY A 1015 34.55 6.32 -93.77
N GLN A 1016 34.90 7.59 -93.54
CA GLN A 1016 36.25 8.15 -93.71
C GLN A 1016 36.31 9.55 -93.07
N GLY A 1017 37.43 9.87 -92.40
CA GLY A 1017 37.53 10.96 -91.42
C GLY A 1017 37.95 12.34 -91.93
N GLY A 1018 38.17 13.25 -90.95
CA GLY A 1018 38.91 14.51 -91.16
C GLY A 1018 38.50 15.72 -90.28
N SER A 1019 38.96 15.74 -89.02
CA SER A 1019 39.50 16.87 -88.21
C SER A 1019 38.74 18.17 -87.86
N GLY A 1020 38.64 18.41 -86.54
CA GLY A 1020 38.99 19.65 -85.81
C GLY A 1020 37.81 20.58 -85.45
N ASN A 1021 37.52 20.96 -84.20
CA ASN A 1021 38.22 20.85 -82.91
C ASN A 1021 37.15 20.86 -81.79
N GLY A 1022 37.17 19.88 -80.89
CA GLY A 1022 36.24 19.73 -79.76
C GLY A 1022 36.84 20.23 -78.45
N GLN A 1023 35.96 20.66 -77.55
CA GLN A 1023 36.24 20.93 -76.14
C GLN A 1023 35.65 19.73 -75.37
N GLU A 1024 36.49 18.97 -74.67
CA GLU A 1024 36.13 17.70 -74.01
C GLU A 1024 35.15 17.92 -72.84
N GLU A 1025 34.18 17.02 -72.69
CA GLU A 1025 33.36 16.89 -71.47
C GLU A 1025 34.20 16.24 -70.34
N PRO A 1026 34.03 16.68 -69.08
CA PRO A 1026 34.80 16.14 -67.94
C PRO A 1026 34.45 14.68 -67.64
N SER A 1027 35.44 13.93 -67.16
CA SER A 1027 35.33 12.50 -66.84
C SER A 1027 34.44 12.23 -65.60
N GLU A 1028 33.89 11.01 -65.48
CA GLU A 1028 33.06 10.61 -64.31
C GLU A 1028 33.83 10.69 -62.97
N ALA A 1029 35.17 10.61 -63.01
CA ALA A 1029 36.04 10.78 -61.85
C ALA A 1029 36.14 12.25 -61.43
N GLU A 1030 36.33 13.18 -62.38
CA GLU A 1030 36.37 14.63 -62.12
C GLU A 1030 35.03 15.15 -61.58
N LEU A 1031 33.90 14.62 -62.06
CA LEU A 1031 32.57 14.98 -61.55
C LEU A 1031 32.34 14.51 -60.11
N ARG A 1032 32.89 13.37 -59.70
CA ARG A 1032 32.82 12.91 -58.29
C ARG A 1032 33.66 13.78 -57.38
N GLU A 1033 34.85 14.16 -57.83
CA GLU A 1033 35.78 14.98 -57.07
C GLU A 1033 35.25 16.42 -56.90
N ILE A 1034 34.65 17.00 -57.95
CA ILE A 1034 33.94 18.29 -57.89
C ILE A 1034 32.76 18.24 -56.90
N TYR A 1035 32.03 17.11 -56.86
CA TYR A 1035 30.91 16.92 -55.92
C TYR A 1035 31.38 16.78 -54.46
N GLU A 1036 32.53 16.15 -54.22
CA GLU A 1036 33.14 16.10 -52.88
C GLU A 1036 33.59 17.48 -52.41
N ILE A 1037 34.23 18.27 -53.28
CA ILE A 1037 34.63 19.66 -53.00
C ILE A 1037 33.40 20.52 -52.68
N TYR A 1038 32.31 20.38 -53.45
CA TYR A 1038 31.05 21.06 -53.17
C TYR A 1038 30.49 20.70 -51.78
N LYS A 1039 30.52 19.42 -51.40
CA LYS A 1039 30.02 18.96 -50.10
C LYS A 1039 30.88 19.50 -48.93
N GLU A 1040 32.19 19.51 -49.08
CA GLU A 1040 33.12 20.08 -48.09
C GLU A 1040 32.89 21.60 -47.96
N GLN A 1041 32.72 22.32 -49.07
CA GLN A 1041 32.44 23.75 -49.08
C GLN A 1041 31.09 24.09 -48.40
N GLN A 1042 30.05 23.30 -48.65
CA GLN A 1042 28.73 23.47 -48.06
C GLN A 1042 28.75 23.29 -46.53
N GLN A 1043 29.53 22.32 -46.03
CA GLN A 1043 29.73 22.13 -44.60
C GLN A 1043 30.43 23.32 -43.96
N LEU A 1044 31.44 23.90 -44.61
CA LEU A 1044 32.12 25.09 -44.12
C LEU A 1044 31.21 26.31 -44.05
N ARG A 1045 30.30 26.47 -45.03
CA ARG A 1045 29.31 27.55 -45.01
C ARG A 1045 28.34 27.39 -43.83
N GLN A 1046 27.83 26.18 -43.59
CA GLN A 1046 26.93 25.91 -42.46
C GLN A 1046 27.60 26.17 -41.11
N GLN A 1047 28.86 25.75 -40.95
CA GLN A 1047 29.64 26.03 -39.74
C GLN A 1047 29.84 27.54 -39.52
N LEU A 1048 30.09 28.29 -40.61
CA LEU A 1048 30.23 29.75 -40.52
C LEU A 1048 28.90 30.45 -40.17
N GLU A 1049 27.77 30.00 -40.73
CA GLU A 1049 26.42 30.48 -40.39
C GLU A 1049 26.08 30.27 -38.91
N GLU A 1050 26.36 29.08 -38.38
CA GLU A 1050 26.10 28.73 -36.97
C GLU A 1050 26.96 29.59 -36.01
N GLN A 1051 28.22 29.87 -36.38
CA GLN A 1051 29.10 30.76 -35.61
C GLN A 1051 28.67 32.25 -35.70
N LEU A 1052 27.95 32.65 -36.76
CA LEU A 1052 27.43 34.01 -36.93
C LEU A 1052 26.20 34.32 -36.08
N GLU A 1053 25.39 33.31 -35.73
CA GLU A 1053 24.26 33.48 -34.80
C GLU A 1053 24.73 33.83 -33.38
N ASN A 1054 25.95 33.41 -33.01
CA ASN A 1054 26.55 33.65 -31.69
C ASN A 1054 27.31 35.00 -31.57
N MET A 1055 27.39 35.81 -32.65
CA MET A 1055 28.09 37.11 -32.64
C MET A 1055 27.19 38.28 -32.17
N ILE A 1056 27.63 39.00 -31.14
CA ILE A 1056 26.87 40.10 -30.49
C ILE A 1056 26.98 41.45 -31.25
N ASN A 1057 27.96 41.62 -32.14
CA ASN A 1057 28.28 42.93 -32.75
C ASN A 1057 27.75 43.09 -34.18
N ASN A 1058 27.01 44.18 -34.45
CA ASN A 1058 26.25 44.39 -35.70
C ASN A 1058 27.09 44.59 -36.97
N ASP A 1059 28.34 45.05 -36.85
CA ASP A 1059 29.21 45.32 -38.01
C ASP A 1059 30.03 44.09 -38.44
N ASP A 1060 30.43 43.23 -37.49
CA ASP A 1060 31.14 41.97 -37.76
C ASP A 1060 30.18 40.89 -38.30
N ARG A 1061 28.92 40.91 -37.83
CA ARG A 1061 27.86 40.03 -38.36
C ARG A 1061 27.55 40.33 -39.84
N LYS A 1062 27.55 41.60 -40.26
CA LYS A 1062 27.37 41.98 -41.68
C LYS A 1062 28.50 41.53 -42.58
N LEU A 1063 29.74 41.52 -42.08
CA LEU A 1063 30.89 41.00 -42.82
C LEU A 1063 30.78 39.49 -43.01
N GLY A 1064 30.37 38.75 -41.97
CA GLY A 1064 30.12 37.31 -42.07
C GLY A 1064 28.90 36.95 -42.94
N GLU A 1065 27.79 37.68 -42.86
CA GLU A 1065 26.63 37.50 -43.74
C GLU A 1065 26.99 37.71 -45.23
N LYS A 1066 27.91 38.63 -45.53
CA LYS A 1066 28.44 38.84 -46.88
C LYS A 1066 29.33 37.67 -47.34
N LEU A 1067 30.13 37.12 -46.43
CA LEU A 1067 31.03 36.01 -46.69
C LEU A 1067 30.27 34.69 -46.95
N VAL A 1068 29.20 34.44 -46.20
CA VAL A 1068 28.28 33.31 -46.42
C VAL A 1068 27.70 33.34 -47.85
N ARG A 1069 27.27 34.51 -48.32
CA ARG A 1069 26.80 34.70 -49.71
C ARG A 1069 27.90 34.46 -50.74
N GLN A 1070 29.14 34.85 -50.46
CA GLN A 1070 30.26 34.58 -51.36
C GLN A 1070 30.59 33.08 -51.45
N MET A 1071 30.46 32.34 -50.35
CA MET A 1071 30.61 30.88 -50.32
C MET A 1071 29.50 30.19 -51.13
N GLU A 1072 28.26 30.64 -51.01
CA GLU A 1072 27.12 30.16 -51.80
C GLU A 1072 27.29 30.48 -53.32
N ASP A 1073 27.74 31.68 -53.66
CA ASP A 1073 28.05 32.08 -55.05
C ASP A 1073 29.22 31.31 -55.67
N PHE A 1074 30.10 30.75 -54.84
CA PHE A 1074 31.21 29.91 -55.27
C PHE A 1074 30.73 28.45 -55.46
N GLU A 1075 29.91 27.93 -54.55
CA GLU A 1075 29.27 26.61 -54.66
C GLU A 1075 28.44 26.48 -55.95
N ASN A 1076 27.65 27.51 -56.28
CA ASN A 1076 26.84 27.52 -57.49
C ASN A 1076 27.70 27.55 -58.77
N ASP A 1077 28.81 28.28 -58.77
CA ASP A 1077 29.74 28.38 -59.91
C ASP A 1077 30.52 27.07 -60.11
N LEU A 1078 30.84 26.38 -59.02
CA LEU A 1078 31.49 25.07 -59.03
C LEU A 1078 30.58 23.99 -59.63
N LEU A 1079 29.27 24.03 -59.31
CA LEU A 1079 28.28 23.12 -59.89
C LEU A 1079 27.96 23.41 -61.36
N GLU A 1080 27.91 24.69 -61.76
CA GLU A 1080 27.52 25.09 -63.11
C GLU A 1080 28.67 24.98 -64.13
N ASN A 1081 29.89 25.33 -63.71
CA ASN A 1081 31.04 25.49 -64.62
C ASN A 1081 32.28 24.66 -64.25
N GLY A 1082 32.25 23.90 -63.14
CA GLY A 1082 33.40 23.14 -62.65
C GLY A 1082 34.54 24.04 -62.13
N VAL A 1083 35.77 23.49 -62.03
CA VAL A 1083 36.94 24.22 -61.55
C VAL A 1083 37.41 25.24 -62.61
N THR A 1084 36.92 26.47 -62.56
CA THR A 1084 37.32 27.56 -63.45
C THR A 1084 38.28 28.54 -62.78
N GLN A 1085 39.08 29.29 -63.56
CA GLN A 1085 39.90 30.39 -63.01
C GLN A 1085 39.07 31.46 -62.28
N ARG A 1086 37.80 31.63 -62.67
CA ARG A 1086 36.85 32.51 -61.96
C ARG A 1086 36.49 31.94 -60.59
N GLY A 1087 36.24 30.63 -60.49
CA GLY A 1087 36.04 29.91 -59.23
C GLY A 1087 37.27 30.00 -58.31
N LEU A 1088 38.48 29.82 -58.85
CA LEU A 1088 39.73 29.98 -58.10
C LEU A 1088 39.94 31.43 -57.60
N SER A 1089 39.49 32.43 -58.36
CA SER A 1089 39.54 33.83 -57.90
C SER A 1089 38.55 34.10 -56.75
N LYS A 1090 37.36 33.47 -56.80
CA LYS A 1090 36.35 33.56 -55.74
C LYS A 1090 36.82 32.87 -54.45
N ILE A 1091 37.38 31.66 -54.52
CA ILE A 1091 37.90 30.97 -53.32
C ILE A 1091 39.06 31.74 -52.67
N ASN A 1092 39.90 32.39 -53.47
CA ASN A 1092 40.94 33.31 -52.97
C ASN A 1092 40.35 34.52 -52.23
N THR A 1093 39.24 35.07 -52.74
CA THR A 1093 38.54 36.19 -52.12
C THR A 1093 37.88 35.76 -50.80
N ILE A 1094 37.25 34.59 -50.77
CA ILE A 1094 36.65 33.99 -49.56
C ILE A 1094 37.73 33.78 -48.48
N ASN A 1095 38.88 33.21 -48.84
CA ASN A 1095 39.99 33.03 -47.91
C ASN A 1095 40.54 34.35 -47.37
N TYR A 1096 40.63 35.39 -48.21
CA TYR A 1096 41.04 36.72 -47.77
C TYR A 1096 40.02 37.39 -46.83
N GLU A 1097 38.72 37.30 -47.13
CA GLU A 1097 37.66 37.85 -46.28
C GLU A 1097 37.52 37.09 -44.95
N LEU A 1098 37.72 35.76 -44.93
CA LEU A 1098 37.81 34.97 -43.70
C LEU A 1098 39.00 35.38 -42.82
N LEU A 1099 40.18 35.59 -43.41
CA LEU A 1099 41.36 36.09 -42.69
C LEU A 1099 41.13 37.50 -42.10
N LYS A 1100 40.38 38.34 -42.82
CA LYS A 1100 39.96 39.65 -42.32
C LYS A 1100 38.99 39.54 -41.13
N LEU A 1101 38.08 38.57 -41.16
CA LEU A 1101 37.14 38.28 -40.07
C LEU A 1101 37.86 37.71 -38.83
N LYS A 1102 38.87 36.86 -39.02
CA LYS A 1102 39.78 36.39 -37.95
C LYS A 1102 40.51 37.55 -37.27
N ASN A 1103 41.06 38.47 -38.04
CA ASN A 1103 41.77 39.64 -37.51
C ASN A 1103 40.85 40.62 -36.75
N ALA A 1104 39.55 40.68 -37.11
CA ALA A 1104 38.55 41.47 -36.38
C ALA A 1104 38.18 40.82 -35.04
N ALA A 1105 37.95 39.51 -35.01
CA ALA A 1105 37.65 38.73 -33.79
C ALA A 1105 38.82 38.78 -32.78
N MET A 1106 40.06 38.70 -33.25
CA MET A 1106 41.28 38.75 -32.40
C MET A 1106 41.49 40.10 -31.68
N LYS A 1107 40.88 41.21 -32.14
CA LYS A 1107 41.01 42.53 -31.50
C LYS A 1107 40.09 42.72 -30.27
N GLN A 1108 39.26 41.74 -29.92
CA GLN A 1108 38.18 41.87 -28.94
C GLN A 1108 38.40 41.08 -27.63
N GLY A 1109 39.65 40.87 -27.19
CA GLY A 1109 39.91 40.28 -25.88
C GLY A 1109 39.45 41.18 -24.72
N LYS A 1110 38.49 40.73 -23.90
CA LYS A 1110 38.08 41.39 -22.64
C LYS A 1110 38.29 40.46 -21.43
N LYS A 1111 38.62 41.11 -20.31
CA LYS A 1111 38.83 40.58 -18.94
C LYS A 1111 37.60 39.81 -18.41
N PRO A 1112 37.79 38.83 -17.51
CA PRO A 1112 36.69 38.14 -16.85
C PRO A 1112 36.12 39.06 -15.76
N GLU A 1113 34.94 39.64 -16.00
CA GLU A 1113 34.09 40.11 -14.92
C GLU A 1113 33.03 39.04 -14.62
N ARG A 1114 32.98 38.69 -13.34
CA ARG A 1114 32.14 37.67 -12.74
C ARG A 1114 30.67 38.10 -12.86
N GLU A 1115 29.86 37.37 -13.63
CA GLU A 1115 28.41 37.60 -13.60
C GLU A 1115 27.80 37.04 -12.30
N SER A 1116 27.18 37.93 -11.55
CA SER A 1116 26.35 37.63 -10.40
C SER A 1116 25.02 37.06 -10.89
N ASN A 1117 24.80 35.76 -10.72
CA ASN A 1117 23.45 35.20 -10.82
C ASN A 1117 22.62 35.71 -9.64
N THR A 1118 21.82 36.74 -9.87
CA THR A 1118 20.78 37.17 -8.93
C THR A 1118 19.73 36.08 -8.79
N ASN A 1119 19.46 35.74 -7.52
CA ASN A 1119 18.53 34.73 -7.07
C ASN A 1119 17.12 34.97 -7.61
N ARG A 1120 16.72 34.24 -8.67
CA ARG A 1120 15.31 34.04 -9.00
C ARG A 1120 14.86 32.81 -8.24
N ASN A 1121 14.11 33.01 -7.15
CA ASN A 1121 13.36 31.95 -6.47
C ASN A 1121 12.32 31.37 -7.46
N GLN A 1122 12.77 30.45 -8.31
CA GLN A 1122 11.91 29.57 -9.07
C GLN A 1122 11.31 28.57 -8.09
N PHE A 1123 9.98 28.51 -8.06
CA PHE A 1123 9.24 27.50 -7.32
C PHE A 1123 9.71 26.11 -7.81
N ARG A 1124 10.51 25.41 -7.01
CA ARG A 1124 10.99 24.06 -7.33
C ARG A 1124 9.85 23.10 -7.01
N ASN A 1125 9.16 22.60 -8.03
CA ASN A 1125 8.24 21.47 -7.82
C ASN A 1125 9.06 20.18 -7.62
N PRO A 1126 8.66 19.29 -6.70
CA PRO A 1126 9.29 17.98 -6.59
C PRO A 1126 9.06 17.18 -7.87
N ILE A 1127 10.10 16.51 -8.34
CA ILE A 1127 10.04 15.57 -9.46
C ILE A 1127 9.52 14.25 -8.90
N THR A 1128 8.22 14.01 -9.12
CA THR A 1128 7.52 12.78 -8.72
C THR A 1128 7.27 11.83 -9.89
N THR A 1129 7.74 12.20 -11.09
CA THR A 1129 7.67 11.38 -12.30
C THR A 1129 8.70 10.27 -12.24
N LYS A 1130 8.38 9.13 -12.86
CA LYS A 1130 9.31 8.00 -12.96
C LYS A 1130 10.58 8.38 -13.73
N PRO A 1131 11.78 8.29 -13.14
CA PRO A 1131 13.06 8.51 -13.82
C PRO A 1131 13.33 7.45 -14.90
N ALA A 1132 13.99 7.85 -16.00
CA ALA A 1132 14.40 6.94 -17.08
C ALA A 1132 15.38 5.85 -16.60
N VAL A 1133 16.24 6.16 -15.62
CA VAL A 1133 17.18 5.22 -15.00
C VAL A 1133 16.46 4.00 -14.39
N LEU A 1134 15.23 4.19 -13.88
CA LEU A 1134 14.40 3.12 -13.31
C LEU A 1134 13.64 2.29 -14.36
N GLN A 1135 13.86 2.52 -15.65
CA GLN A 1135 13.33 1.65 -16.72
C GLN A 1135 14.14 0.36 -16.85
N LYS A 1136 15.46 0.36 -16.57
CA LYS A 1136 16.31 -0.84 -16.63
C LYS A 1136 16.10 -1.81 -15.45
N TYR A 1137 15.66 -1.30 -14.30
CA TYR A 1137 15.39 -2.09 -13.08
C TYR A 1137 14.03 -2.83 -13.10
N ARG A 1138 13.32 -2.79 -14.23
CA ARG A 1138 11.86 -2.98 -14.28
C ARG A 1138 11.42 -4.42 -14.54
N ASP A 1139 12.29 -5.27 -15.05
CA ASP A 1139 11.83 -6.55 -15.63
C ASP A 1139 11.48 -7.64 -14.60
N GLU A 1140 11.83 -7.48 -13.31
CA GLU A 1140 11.63 -8.55 -12.32
C GLU A 1140 10.47 -8.36 -11.32
N ILE A 1141 9.94 -7.14 -11.10
CA ILE A 1141 9.05 -6.89 -9.94
C ILE A 1141 7.63 -6.43 -10.30
N GLU A 1142 7.42 -5.79 -11.46
CA GLU A 1142 6.16 -5.08 -11.74
C GLU A 1142 4.96 -6.01 -12.07
N LEU A 1143 5.21 -7.28 -12.41
CA LEU A 1143 4.14 -8.23 -12.76
C LEU A 1143 3.56 -8.99 -11.54
N LEU A 1144 4.35 -9.19 -10.48
CA LEU A 1144 3.92 -10.00 -9.31
C LEU A 1144 3.06 -9.21 -8.30
N ASN A 1145 3.36 -7.93 -8.10
CA ASN A 1145 2.75 -7.14 -7.00
C ASN A 1145 1.48 -6.36 -7.40
N ARG A 1146 1.09 -6.34 -8.68
CA ARG A 1146 -0.10 -5.61 -9.15
C ARG A 1146 -1.44 -6.24 -8.74
N GLN A 1147 -1.43 -7.34 -8.00
CA GLN A 1147 -2.66 -8.00 -7.51
C GLN A 1147 -2.59 -8.33 -6.01
N ALA A 1148 -2.40 -7.33 -5.15
CA ALA A 1148 -2.95 -7.45 -3.80
C ALA A 1148 -4.49 -7.33 -3.94
N LEU A 1149 -5.17 -8.47 -4.09
CA LEU A 1149 -6.63 -8.52 -4.09
C LEU A 1149 -7.14 -7.85 -2.79
N PRO A 1150 -8.15 -6.96 -2.86
CA PRO A 1150 -8.79 -6.42 -1.66
C PRO A 1150 -9.53 -7.57 -0.96
N LEU A 1151 -8.81 -8.32 -0.14
CA LEU A 1151 -9.39 -9.31 0.77
C LEU A 1151 -10.31 -8.53 1.72
N ARG A 1152 -11.59 -8.94 1.82
CA ARG A 1152 -12.50 -8.36 2.84
C ARG A 1152 -11.79 -8.42 4.21
N GLN A 1153 -11.87 -7.38 5.04
CA GLN A 1153 -11.18 -7.29 6.35
C GLN A 1153 -11.26 -8.57 7.18
N ASN A 1154 -12.41 -9.28 7.13
CA ASN A 1154 -12.60 -10.57 7.79
C ASN A 1154 -11.60 -11.66 7.36
N HIS A 1155 -11.20 -11.69 6.09
CA HIS A 1155 -10.20 -12.64 5.56
C HIS A 1155 -8.78 -12.20 5.90
N GLN A 1156 -8.46 -10.90 5.90
CA GLN A 1156 -7.14 -10.42 6.34
C GLN A 1156 -6.86 -10.76 7.80
N ASN A 1157 -7.85 -10.64 8.68
CA ASN A 1157 -7.70 -11.02 10.09
C ASN A 1157 -7.51 -12.52 10.27
N LYS A 1158 -8.25 -13.37 9.54
CA LYS A 1158 -8.03 -14.83 9.54
C LYS A 1158 -6.66 -15.22 9.01
N VAL A 1159 -6.14 -14.52 8.01
CA VAL A 1159 -4.79 -14.74 7.48
C VAL A 1159 -3.73 -14.30 8.49
N LYS A 1160 -3.87 -13.14 9.13
CA LYS A 1160 -2.97 -12.69 10.21
C LYS A 1160 -3.00 -13.64 11.41
N GLU A 1161 -4.17 -14.18 11.76
CA GLU A 1161 -4.32 -15.16 12.85
C GLU A 1161 -3.68 -16.51 12.48
N TYR A 1162 -3.83 -16.96 11.23
CA TYR A 1162 -3.18 -18.17 10.71
C TYR A 1162 -1.63 -18.06 10.72
N PHE A 1163 -1.08 -16.91 10.34
CA PHE A 1163 0.37 -16.68 10.35
C PHE A 1163 0.95 -16.37 11.74
N LYS A 1164 0.12 -16.05 12.75
CA LYS A 1164 0.56 -15.90 14.14
C LYS A 1164 0.79 -17.24 14.87
N THR A 1165 0.37 -18.36 14.27
CA THR A 1165 0.45 -19.68 14.91
C THR A 1165 1.76 -20.45 14.64
N ASN A 1166 2.70 -19.92 13.86
CA ASN A 1166 3.98 -20.55 13.57
C ASN A 1166 5.15 -19.54 13.56
N ASP A 1167 5.38 -18.86 14.68
CA ASP A 1167 6.69 -18.30 15.05
C ASP A 1167 7.03 -18.68 16.49
#